data_AF-A0A1J5I4V5-F1
#
_entry.id   AF-A0A1J5I4V5-F1
#
_cell.length_a   1.000
_cell.length_b   1.000
_cell.length_c   1.000
_cell.angle_alpha   90.00
_cell.angle_beta   90.00
_cell.angle_gamma   90.00
#
_symmetry.space_group_name_H-M   'P 1'
#
loop_
_entity.id
_entity.type
_entity.pdbx_description
1 polymer ?
#
loop_
_entity_poly.entity_id
_entity_poly.type
_entity_poly.pdbx_seq_one_letter_code
_entity_poly.pdbx_strand_id
1 'polypeptide(L)'
;MSNQLELSTIDRIIASRGRLLEAYPPRLAVKGEDEGGCGVTGFACSIPVGGKHIFEPSRQMHNRGNGKGGGIAAVGLVPEALGVSREILETHYMLQVALIDPEDKTVARAVTEQFIDPYLEVVKSELIPTIGDYRDIPGLEVRPPDVMRCFVRVKPDVLRDFTAANHLEGLRPGRAEDEFMFQNAFKLNSTFYSTLGDKKAFVMSHGRNMMILKIVGYAEEVASYYQLEDFKAHIWIAHQRYPTKGRVWHPGGAHPFSGMDEALVHNGDFANYVSVCEYLKQRKLYPLFHTDTEVSVLLLDLWNRVYGYPLETIIEAMAPTTEADFDQLPAAKQKLYRAIQASHIHGSPDGPWFFIIARNEPYEHYLQLIGITDTAMLRPQVFALQDGEVQIGLVCSEKQAIDATLDSLSREDSRFCPVADKYWNARGGSHTDGGTFMFTIKEENGRHRLTCTDKFGKSVTVAEHRQACDAAAPVTVPPVELATAIRTELNALVQREDAAALSHFLRLQVPRWDYNALRWCCEELARLAATNDEAKGTIIEALTLVNDLRFDTGDKKRASILWIVRAALRRIFNATPRFGAKADGRYRYIDWDTRLLLAPPEGREEILIVYARGFPPEGNDCDARLLCEAYAKGWKRFIACGYRGQRFTGNGFGPGTQGVRIDVYGSSGDYLASGIDGMEIYVHGNAQDQLGQILKDGKLVVFGDVGQTFMYGAKGGQVYVMGNAAGRPLINAVGKPRVVINGTALDYLAESFMAGDPHNGGGFVILNGMTFDDAGKVVELPRPYPGSNLFSLASGGAIFVRDPHRQLVDEQLNGGVFDPFTARDWQLILPYLQENERLFGISIDRDLLTVNGERKNPGQVYRKVKAVQLAVLTGATKAPETELVPDEAALWQPPSEACAGR
;
A
#
# COMPACT_ATOMS: atom_id res chain seq x y z
N MET A 1 -50.38 16.68 -27.38
CA MET A 1 -49.88 15.31 -27.61
C MET A 1 -48.52 15.21 -26.94
N SER A 2 -48.47 14.58 -25.76
CA SER A 2 -47.23 14.43 -24.99
C SER A 2 -46.34 13.40 -25.67
N ASN A 3 -45.19 13.82 -26.18
CA ASN A 3 -44.07 12.92 -26.39
C ASN A 3 -43.64 12.43 -25.00
N GLN A 4 -44.17 11.29 -24.55
CA GLN A 4 -43.52 10.52 -23.49
C GLN A 4 -42.19 10.06 -24.08
N LEU A 5 -41.10 10.74 -23.72
CA LEU A 5 -39.75 10.22 -23.93
C LEU A 5 -39.69 8.83 -23.30
N GLU A 6 -39.47 7.79 -24.11
CA GLU A 6 -39.23 6.44 -23.59
C GLU A 6 -38.04 6.50 -22.64
N LEU A 7 -38.28 6.16 -21.38
CA LEU A 7 -37.24 6.12 -20.35
C LEU A 7 -36.15 5.11 -20.75
N SER A 8 -34.89 5.51 -20.61
CA SER A 8 -33.76 4.60 -20.80
C SER A 8 -33.79 3.48 -19.75
N THR A 9 -33.11 2.36 -20.01
CA THR A 9 -33.01 1.27 -19.02
C THR A 9 -32.48 1.73 -17.67
N ILE A 10 -31.53 2.68 -17.67
CA ILE A 10 -30.97 3.30 -16.46
C ILE A 10 -32.08 4.03 -15.69
N ASP A 11 -32.86 4.85 -16.37
CA ASP A 11 -33.96 5.61 -15.76
C ASP A 11 -35.03 4.69 -15.17
N ARG A 12 -35.30 3.55 -15.82
CA ARG A 12 -36.24 2.55 -15.31
C ARG A 12 -35.74 1.87 -14.04
N ILE A 13 -34.45 1.52 -13.96
CA ILE A 13 -33.83 1.01 -12.73
C ILE A 13 -33.96 2.05 -11.61
N ILE A 14 -33.56 3.30 -11.86
CA ILE A 14 -33.65 4.39 -10.86
C ILE A 14 -35.11 4.63 -10.43
N ALA A 15 -36.06 4.61 -11.37
CA ALA A 15 -37.49 4.74 -11.08
C ALA A 15 -38.03 3.60 -10.21
N SER A 16 -37.57 2.35 -10.45
CA SER A 16 -37.94 1.20 -9.61
C SER A 16 -37.50 1.37 -8.16
N ARG A 17 -36.30 1.93 -7.94
CA ARG A 17 -35.80 2.28 -6.60
C ARG A 17 -36.60 3.42 -5.97
N GLY A 18 -37.12 4.35 -6.77
CA GLY A 18 -38.06 5.37 -6.29
C GLY A 18 -39.28 4.76 -5.60
N ARG A 19 -39.94 3.79 -6.24
CA ARG A 19 -41.08 3.04 -5.65
C ARG A 19 -40.67 2.24 -4.42
N LEU A 20 -39.49 1.64 -4.43
CA LEU A 20 -38.94 0.94 -3.26
C LEU A 20 -38.87 1.86 -2.03
N LEU A 21 -38.38 3.09 -2.21
CA LEU A 21 -38.18 4.06 -1.12
C LEU A 21 -39.49 4.64 -0.58
N GLU A 22 -40.59 4.60 -1.34
CA GLU A 22 -41.93 4.95 -0.82
C GLU A 22 -42.39 3.91 0.21
N ALA A 23 -42.11 2.62 -0.02
CA ALA A 23 -42.46 1.54 0.89
C ALA A 23 -41.45 1.37 2.04
N TYR A 24 -40.16 1.65 1.79
CA TYR A 24 -39.06 1.51 2.74
C TYR A 24 -38.27 2.82 2.83
N PRO A 25 -38.84 3.87 3.46
CA PRO A 25 -38.19 5.17 3.53
C PRO A 25 -36.93 5.08 4.40
N PRO A 26 -35.77 5.58 3.91
CA PRO A 26 -34.53 5.57 4.67
C PRO A 26 -34.64 6.53 5.86
N ARG A 27 -34.18 6.08 7.03
CA ARG A 27 -34.09 6.96 8.20
C ARG A 27 -32.85 7.84 8.07
N LEU A 28 -33.05 9.15 7.93
CA LEU A 28 -31.96 10.11 7.81
C LEU A 28 -31.21 10.20 9.15
N ALA A 29 -29.92 9.86 9.14
CA ALA A 29 -29.00 10.12 10.24
C ALA A 29 -27.80 10.93 9.73
N VAL A 30 -27.31 11.84 10.57
CA VAL A 30 -26.11 12.64 10.29
C VAL A 30 -24.90 11.82 10.74
N LYS A 31 -23.96 11.54 9.83
CA LYS A 31 -22.66 10.92 10.16
C LYS A 31 -21.89 11.88 11.07
N GLY A 32 -21.37 11.40 12.18
CA GLY A 32 -20.37 12.13 12.97
C GLY A 32 -18.98 11.90 12.39
N GLU A 33 -18.08 12.88 12.54
CA GLU A 33 -16.67 12.75 12.12
C GLU A 33 -16.00 11.55 12.81
N ASP A 34 -15.33 10.71 12.01
CA ASP A 34 -14.59 9.50 12.41
C ASP A 34 -13.19 9.54 11.77
N GLU A 35 -12.15 10.01 12.50
CA GLU A 35 -10.76 10.07 12.00
C GLU A 35 -9.96 8.79 12.35
N GLY A 36 -9.45 8.05 11.36
CA GLY A 36 -8.57 6.90 11.66
C GLY A 36 -7.67 6.49 10.51
N GLY A 37 -6.51 5.92 10.82
CA GLY A 37 -5.64 5.24 9.85
C GLY A 37 -5.86 3.72 9.95
N CYS A 38 -6.75 3.18 9.12
CA CYS A 38 -7.09 1.76 9.12
C CYS A 38 -5.98 0.92 8.46
N GLY A 39 -5.93 -0.38 8.77
CA GLY A 39 -5.05 -1.33 8.09
C GLY A 39 -5.81 -2.11 7.04
N VAL A 40 -5.35 -2.09 5.78
CA VAL A 40 -5.94 -2.90 4.69
C VAL A 40 -4.91 -3.79 4.03
N THR A 41 -5.33 -5.00 3.68
CA THR A 41 -4.50 -6.00 3.00
C THR A 41 -5.36 -6.84 2.05
N GLY A 42 -4.78 -7.23 0.93
CA GLY A 42 -5.41 -8.15 -0.01
C GLY A 42 -4.42 -8.80 -0.95
N PHE A 43 -4.79 -9.97 -1.45
CA PHE A 43 -4.04 -10.68 -2.48
C PHE A 43 -4.96 -11.49 -3.40
N ALA A 44 -4.47 -11.74 -4.61
CA ALA A 44 -5.09 -12.58 -5.63
C ALA A 44 -4.07 -13.62 -6.09
N CYS A 45 -4.46 -14.89 -6.09
CA CYS A 45 -3.58 -15.99 -6.46
C CYS A 45 -4.20 -16.85 -7.57
N SER A 46 -3.35 -17.25 -8.51
CA SER A 46 -3.70 -18.18 -9.61
C SER A 46 -4.19 -19.55 -9.11
N ILE A 47 -3.91 -19.94 -7.87
CA ILE A 47 -4.47 -21.12 -7.23
C ILE A 47 -5.27 -20.72 -5.99
N PRO A 48 -6.29 -21.50 -5.58
CA PRO A 48 -7.01 -21.21 -4.35
C PRO A 48 -6.14 -21.55 -3.13
N VAL A 49 -6.01 -20.61 -2.20
CA VAL A 49 -5.18 -20.72 -0.99
C VAL A 49 -6.01 -20.47 0.28
N GLY A 50 -5.54 -21.01 1.41
CA GLY A 50 -6.26 -20.98 2.70
C GLY A 50 -6.36 -19.59 3.33
N GLY A 51 -7.42 -19.34 4.09
CA GLY A 51 -7.64 -18.08 4.80
C GLY A 51 -6.57 -17.76 5.86
N LYS A 52 -5.83 -18.75 6.37
CA LYS A 52 -4.68 -18.51 7.25
C LYS A 52 -3.60 -17.62 6.63
N HIS A 53 -3.52 -17.49 5.31
CA HIS A 53 -2.54 -16.62 4.67
C HIS A 53 -2.93 -15.13 4.72
N ILE A 54 -4.18 -14.79 5.03
CA ILE A 54 -4.60 -13.41 5.35
C ILE A 54 -4.53 -13.11 6.87
N PHE A 55 -4.21 -14.11 7.70
CA PHE A 55 -4.14 -13.98 9.17
C PHE A 55 -2.94 -13.17 9.66
N GLU A 56 -1.71 -13.64 9.39
CA GLU A 56 -0.49 -12.96 9.83
C GLU A 56 -0.35 -11.53 9.28
N PRO A 57 -0.65 -11.22 7.99
CA PRO A 57 -0.66 -9.82 7.55
C PRO A 57 -1.67 -8.96 8.31
N SER A 58 -2.86 -9.50 8.64
CA SER A 58 -3.87 -8.78 9.42
C SER A 58 -3.41 -8.49 10.85
N ARG A 59 -2.70 -9.43 11.49
CA ARG A 59 -2.08 -9.23 12.81
C ARG A 59 -1.00 -8.16 12.79
N GLN A 60 -0.17 -8.14 11.76
CA GLN A 60 0.88 -7.13 11.64
C GLN A 60 0.33 -5.73 11.39
N MET A 61 -0.95 -5.62 11.01
CA MET A 61 -1.70 -4.36 10.90
C MET A 61 -2.53 -4.02 12.15
N HIS A 62 -2.36 -4.73 13.27
CA HIS A 62 -3.05 -4.43 14.54
C HIS A 62 -2.85 -3.00 15.03
N ASN A 63 -1.64 -2.48 14.85
CA ASN A 63 -1.26 -1.10 15.17
C ASN A 63 -1.98 -0.04 14.29
N ARG A 64 -2.76 -0.47 13.30
CA ARG A 64 -3.66 0.36 12.48
C ARG A 64 -5.14 0.10 12.77
N GLY A 65 -5.46 -0.64 13.83
CA GLY A 65 -6.82 -0.90 14.29
C GLY A 65 -6.94 -0.73 15.80
N ASN A 66 -8.17 -0.75 16.32
CA ASN A 66 -8.41 -0.68 17.78
C ASN A 66 -9.38 -1.76 18.28
N GLY A 67 -9.56 -2.84 17.52
CA GLY A 67 -10.42 -3.96 17.88
C GLY A 67 -11.93 -3.68 17.80
N LYS A 68 -12.35 -2.51 17.29
CA LYS A 68 -13.78 -2.14 17.19
C LYS A 68 -14.44 -2.50 15.86
N GLY A 69 -13.77 -3.26 15.00
CA GLY A 69 -14.31 -3.69 13.72
C GLY A 69 -13.26 -4.36 12.86
N GLY A 70 -13.45 -5.65 12.59
CA GLY A 70 -12.58 -6.46 11.76
C GLY A 70 -13.42 -7.26 10.78
N GLY A 71 -12.90 -7.51 9.59
CA GLY A 71 -13.60 -8.31 8.61
C GLY A 71 -12.72 -8.78 7.47
N ILE A 72 -13.19 -9.81 6.79
CA ILE A 72 -12.54 -10.41 5.64
C ILE A 72 -13.59 -10.65 4.54
N ALA A 73 -13.12 -10.65 3.29
CA ALA A 73 -13.88 -11.20 2.18
C ALA A 73 -13.03 -12.19 1.40
N ALA A 74 -13.71 -13.19 0.83
CA ALA A 74 -13.13 -14.20 -0.03
C ALA A 74 -13.90 -14.24 -1.35
N VAL A 75 -13.19 -14.35 -2.47
CA VAL A 75 -13.76 -14.41 -3.83
C VAL A 75 -13.06 -15.52 -4.62
N GLY A 76 -13.83 -16.25 -5.46
CA GLY A 76 -13.32 -17.43 -6.15
C GLY A 76 -13.16 -18.60 -5.19
N LEU A 77 -14.28 -19.04 -4.63
CA LEU A 77 -14.35 -20.06 -3.58
C LEU A 77 -14.23 -21.47 -4.20
N VAL A 78 -13.95 -22.46 -3.34
CA VAL A 78 -13.91 -23.87 -3.74
C VAL A 78 -15.28 -24.53 -3.48
N PRO A 79 -15.98 -25.06 -4.49
CA PRO A 79 -17.36 -25.55 -4.34
C PRO A 79 -17.47 -26.74 -3.36
N GLU A 80 -16.46 -27.61 -3.31
CA GLU A 80 -16.41 -28.74 -2.38
C GLU A 80 -16.41 -28.31 -0.92
N ALA A 81 -15.72 -27.20 -0.60
CA ALA A 81 -15.68 -26.64 0.76
C ALA A 81 -17.04 -26.08 1.20
N LEU A 82 -17.93 -25.81 0.25
CA LEU A 82 -19.28 -25.30 0.46
C LEU A 82 -20.35 -26.39 0.32
N GLY A 83 -19.97 -27.62 -0.07
CA GLY A 83 -20.89 -28.73 -0.30
C GLY A 83 -21.92 -28.44 -1.42
N VAL A 84 -21.51 -27.72 -2.46
CA VAL A 84 -22.34 -27.41 -3.65
C VAL A 84 -21.58 -27.76 -4.94
N SER A 85 -22.27 -27.81 -6.08
CA SER A 85 -21.61 -27.99 -7.37
C SER A 85 -20.95 -26.69 -7.85
N ARG A 86 -19.99 -26.80 -8.80
CA ARG A 86 -19.40 -25.65 -9.49
C ARG A 86 -20.47 -24.77 -10.15
N GLU A 87 -21.46 -25.40 -10.80
CA GLU A 87 -22.59 -24.70 -11.41
C GLU A 87 -23.38 -23.88 -10.39
N ILE A 88 -23.70 -24.44 -9.21
CA ILE A 88 -24.42 -23.70 -8.16
C ILE A 88 -23.59 -22.51 -7.70
N LEU A 89 -22.29 -22.70 -7.44
CA LEU A 89 -21.39 -21.64 -6.98
C LEU A 89 -21.28 -20.48 -7.98
N GLU A 90 -21.23 -20.79 -9.27
CA GLU A 90 -21.09 -19.80 -10.35
C GLU A 90 -22.40 -19.07 -10.67
N THR A 91 -23.55 -19.74 -10.51
CA THR A 91 -24.84 -19.22 -11.00
C THR A 91 -25.78 -18.72 -9.90
N HIS A 92 -25.63 -19.17 -8.64
CA HIS A 92 -26.53 -18.82 -7.55
C HIS A 92 -25.94 -17.72 -6.67
N TYR A 93 -26.80 -16.81 -6.21
CA TYR A 93 -26.41 -15.80 -5.24
C TYR A 93 -26.13 -16.46 -3.91
N MET A 94 -25.02 -16.08 -3.28
CA MET A 94 -24.70 -16.43 -1.91
C MET A 94 -25.20 -15.31 -0.99
N LEU A 95 -26.45 -15.43 -0.54
CA LEU A 95 -27.05 -14.50 0.41
C LEU A 95 -26.58 -14.84 1.82
N GLN A 96 -25.81 -13.94 2.43
CA GLN A 96 -25.33 -14.06 3.81
C GLN A 96 -26.02 -13.03 4.69
N VAL A 97 -26.76 -13.49 5.70
CA VAL A 97 -27.47 -12.63 6.65
C VAL A 97 -26.88 -12.84 8.05
N ALA A 98 -26.36 -11.76 8.63
CA ALA A 98 -25.95 -11.72 10.03
C ALA A 98 -27.18 -11.67 10.93
N LEU A 99 -27.25 -12.56 11.91
CA LEU A 99 -28.23 -12.58 12.99
C LEU A 99 -27.54 -12.05 14.25
N ILE A 100 -27.88 -10.83 14.67
CA ILE A 100 -27.11 -10.08 15.67
C ILE A 100 -27.22 -10.69 17.05
N ASP A 101 -28.41 -11.16 17.43
CA ASP A 101 -28.64 -11.90 18.67
C ASP A 101 -28.86 -13.38 18.34
N PRO A 102 -27.84 -14.25 18.55
CA PRO A 102 -27.95 -15.68 18.31
C PRO A 102 -29.03 -16.38 19.15
N GLU A 103 -29.41 -15.81 20.28
CA GLU A 103 -30.44 -16.39 21.17
C GLU A 103 -31.86 -16.12 20.64
N ASP A 104 -32.05 -15.05 19.87
CA ASP A 104 -33.34 -14.70 19.27
C ASP A 104 -33.58 -15.44 17.94
N LYS A 105 -33.99 -16.71 18.07
CA LYS A 105 -34.36 -17.56 16.92
C LYS A 105 -35.56 -17.03 16.13
N THR A 106 -36.32 -16.08 16.64
CA THR A 106 -37.49 -15.52 15.92
C THR A 106 -37.06 -14.65 14.75
N VAL A 107 -35.88 -14.02 14.83
CA VAL A 107 -35.35 -13.16 13.77
C VAL A 107 -35.01 -13.97 12.53
N ALA A 108 -34.32 -15.11 12.67
CA ALA A 108 -33.97 -15.98 11.54
C ALA A 108 -35.23 -16.46 10.78
N ARG A 109 -36.26 -16.83 11.54
CA ARG A 109 -37.57 -17.21 10.98
C ARG A 109 -38.22 -16.04 10.24
N ALA A 110 -38.25 -14.85 10.84
CA ALA A 110 -38.83 -13.67 10.21
C ALA A 110 -38.10 -13.26 8.92
N VAL A 111 -36.76 -13.33 8.91
CA VAL A 111 -35.96 -13.11 7.69
C VAL A 111 -36.38 -14.07 6.59
N THR A 112 -36.51 -15.35 6.93
CA THR A 112 -36.85 -16.42 5.98
C THR A 112 -38.27 -16.24 5.42
N GLU A 113 -39.26 -16.14 6.30
CA GLU A 113 -40.68 -16.04 5.94
C GLU A 113 -41.02 -14.75 5.18
N GLN A 114 -40.29 -13.64 5.41
CA GLN A 114 -40.61 -12.34 4.82
C GLN A 114 -39.79 -12.01 3.57
N PHE A 115 -38.53 -12.48 3.46
CA PHE A 115 -37.59 -12.01 2.42
C PHE A 115 -36.92 -13.12 1.61
N ILE A 116 -37.06 -14.39 2.02
CA ILE A 116 -36.46 -15.53 1.31
C ILE A 116 -37.56 -16.40 0.70
N ASP A 117 -38.34 -17.11 1.50
CA ASP A 117 -39.30 -18.12 1.05
C ASP A 117 -40.34 -17.61 0.05
N PRO A 118 -40.88 -16.38 0.15
CA PRO A 118 -41.84 -15.89 -0.85
C PRO A 118 -41.21 -15.69 -2.23
N TYR A 119 -39.95 -15.25 -2.28
CA TYR A 119 -39.35 -14.67 -3.49
C TYR A 119 -38.27 -15.53 -4.14
N LEU A 120 -37.60 -16.36 -3.34
CA LEU A 120 -36.36 -17.02 -3.73
C LEU A 120 -36.56 -18.54 -3.73
N GLU A 121 -35.94 -19.20 -4.71
CA GLU A 121 -35.68 -20.63 -4.70
C GLU A 121 -34.39 -20.88 -3.93
N VAL A 122 -34.46 -21.70 -2.88
CA VAL A 122 -33.33 -22.00 -2.01
C VAL A 122 -32.82 -23.41 -2.33
N VAL A 123 -31.60 -23.49 -2.86
CA VAL A 123 -30.95 -24.78 -3.15
C VAL A 123 -30.28 -25.34 -1.90
N LYS A 124 -29.70 -24.46 -1.09
CA LYS A 124 -29.05 -24.81 0.17
C LYS A 124 -29.14 -23.65 1.15
N SER A 125 -29.41 -23.94 2.42
CA SER A 125 -29.37 -22.98 3.53
C SER A 125 -28.69 -23.62 4.74
N GLU A 126 -27.78 -22.90 5.39
CA GLU A 126 -27.06 -23.35 6.57
C GLU A 126 -26.58 -22.17 7.42
N LEU A 127 -26.26 -22.42 8.69
CA LEU A 127 -25.45 -21.50 9.49
C LEU A 127 -23.97 -21.76 9.20
N ILE A 128 -23.19 -20.69 9.06
CA ILE A 128 -21.74 -20.81 8.89
C ILE A 128 -21.15 -21.42 10.18
N PRO A 129 -20.29 -22.45 10.07
CA PRO A 129 -19.65 -23.06 11.23
C PRO A 129 -18.87 -22.04 12.06
N THR A 130 -18.95 -22.17 13.38
CA THR A 130 -18.22 -21.37 14.33
C THR A 130 -17.50 -22.25 15.34
N ILE A 131 -16.47 -21.71 16.01
CA ILE A 131 -15.96 -22.35 17.22
C ILE A 131 -17.03 -22.38 18.31
N GLY A 132 -16.92 -23.35 19.24
CA GLY A 132 -17.95 -23.58 20.25
C GLY A 132 -18.12 -22.41 21.23
N ASP A 133 -17.00 -21.87 21.75
CA ASP A 133 -16.99 -20.73 22.66
C ASP A 133 -16.09 -19.63 22.11
N TYR A 134 -16.67 -18.46 21.79
CA TYR A 134 -15.92 -17.33 21.26
C TYR A 134 -14.81 -16.84 22.21
N ARG A 135 -14.94 -17.12 23.52
CA ARG A 135 -13.97 -16.76 24.56
C ARG A 135 -12.68 -17.60 24.48
N ASP A 136 -12.68 -18.66 23.69
CA ASP A 136 -11.48 -19.44 23.39
C ASP A 136 -10.53 -18.67 22.44
N ILE A 137 -11.00 -17.61 21.78
CA ILE A 137 -10.16 -16.69 20.99
C ILE A 137 -9.67 -15.56 21.91
N PRO A 138 -8.36 -15.48 22.20
CA PRO A 138 -7.82 -14.43 23.05
C PRO A 138 -8.06 -13.04 22.44
N GLY A 139 -8.65 -12.13 23.21
CA GLY A 139 -8.92 -10.74 22.80
C GLY A 139 -10.33 -10.49 22.26
N LEU A 140 -11.09 -11.53 21.93
CA LEU A 140 -12.44 -11.40 21.40
C LEU A 140 -13.47 -11.20 22.52
N GLU A 141 -13.81 -9.94 22.81
CA GLU A 141 -14.72 -9.60 23.92
C GLU A 141 -16.21 -9.70 23.57
N VAL A 142 -16.56 -9.55 22.29
CA VAL A 142 -17.93 -9.50 21.80
C VAL A 142 -18.23 -10.76 20.99
N ARG A 143 -19.27 -11.51 21.36
CA ARG A 143 -19.72 -12.68 20.59
C ARG A 143 -20.08 -12.26 19.17
N PRO A 144 -19.43 -12.81 18.13
CA PRO A 144 -19.82 -12.53 16.74
C PRO A 144 -21.22 -13.06 16.41
N PRO A 145 -21.90 -12.47 15.39
CA PRO A 145 -23.23 -12.92 15.00
C PRO A 145 -23.22 -14.32 14.41
N ASP A 146 -24.34 -15.03 14.52
CA ASP A 146 -24.57 -16.22 13.69
C ASP A 146 -24.84 -15.74 12.26
N VAL A 147 -24.29 -16.44 11.26
CA VAL A 147 -24.44 -16.04 9.85
C VAL A 147 -25.17 -17.12 9.09
N MET A 148 -26.37 -16.79 8.61
CA MET A 148 -27.15 -17.65 7.73
C MET A 148 -26.67 -17.48 6.28
N ARG A 149 -26.24 -18.56 5.65
CA ARG A 149 -25.81 -18.62 4.25
C ARG A 149 -26.82 -19.39 3.42
N CYS A 150 -27.38 -18.74 2.41
CA CYS A 150 -28.31 -19.35 1.45
C CYS A 150 -27.77 -19.25 0.02
N PHE A 151 -27.82 -20.36 -0.72
CA PHE A 151 -27.61 -20.39 -2.17
C PHE A 151 -28.97 -20.27 -2.85
N VAL A 152 -29.19 -19.15 -3.54
CA VAL A 152 -30.52 -18.75 -3.99
C VAL A 152 -30.56 -18.25 -5.43
N ARG A 153 -31.74 -18.40 -6.05
CA ARG A 153 -32.18 -17.72 -7.27
C ARG A 153 -33.53 -17.09 -7.04
N VAL A 154 -33.88 -16.05 -7.80
CA VAL A 154 -35.23 -15.50 -7.76
C VAL A 154 -36.17 -16.45 -8.48
N LYS A 155 -37.33 -16.74 -7.89
CA LYS A 155 -38.32 -17.62 -8.53
C LYS A 155 -38.73 -17.06 -9.90
N PRO A 156 -38.91 -17.91 -10.94
CA PRO A 156 -39.14 -17.42 -12.30
C PRO A 156 -40.36 -16.52 -12.48
N ASP A 157 -41.46 -16.82 -11.79
CA ASP A 157 -42.69 -16.02 -11.76
C ASP A 157 -42.49 -14.68 -11.04
N VAL A 158 -41.81 -14.69 -9.90
CA VAL A 158 -41.45 -13.48 -9.14
C VAL A 158 -40.56 -12.56 -9.98
N LEU A 159 -39.54 -13.10 -10.65
CA LEU A 159 -38.66 -12.33 -11.50
C LEU A 159 -39.41 -11.73 -12.69
N ARG A 160 -40.25 -12.53 -13.37
CA ARG A 160 -41.10 -12.05 -14.48
C ARG A 160 -41.98 -10.89 -14.03
N ASP A 161 -42.66 -11.03 -12.90
CA ASP A 161 -43.60 -10.03 -12.40
C ASP A 161 -42.86 -8.77 -11.94
N PHE A 162 -41.69 -8.90 -11.30
CA PHE A 162 -40.81 -7.79 -10.98
C PHE A 162 -40.33 -7.05 -12.23
N THR A 163 -39.88 -7.78 -13.25
CA THR A 163 -39.43 -7.20 -14.52
C THR A 163 -40.55 -6.42 -15.19
N ALA A 164 -41.76 -6.98 -15.28
CA ALA A 164 -42.91 -6.34 -15.89
C ALA A 164 -43.37 -5.09 -15.11
N ALA A 165 -43.48 -5.20 -13.77
CA ALA A 165 -43.89 -4.09 -12.92
C ALA A 165 -42.92 -2.89 -12.95
N ASN A 166 -41.66 -3.14 -13.32
CA ASN A 166 -40.62 -2.11 -13.38
C ASN A 166 -40.19 -1.75 -14.80
N HIS A 167 -40.85 -2.31 -15.83
CA HIS A 167 -40.54 -2.11 -17.25
C HIS A 167 -39.07 -2.46 -17.62
N LEU A 168 -38.54 -3.53 -17.02
CA LEU A 168 -37.15 -3.95 -17.16
C LEU A 168 -36.96 -5.06 -18.23
N GLU A 169 -37.93 -5.28 -19.11
CA GLU A 169 -37.93 -6.36 -20.11
C GLU A 169 -36.75 -6.27 -21.10
N GLY A 170 -36.16 -5.07 -21.25
CA GLY A 170 -34.96 -4.85 -22.07
C GLY A 170 -33.65 -5.30 -21.43
N LEU A 171 -33.64 -5.73 -20.16
CA LEU A 171 -32.45 -6.25 -19.50
C LEU A 171 -32.25 -7.74 -19.78
N ARG A 172 -30.98 -8.18 -19.80
CA ARG A 172 -30.66 -9.60 -19.68
C ARG A 172 -31.28 -10.14 -18.39
N PRO A 173 -31.92 -11.32 -18.37
CA PRO A 173 -32.61 -11.84 -17.17
C PRO A 173 -31.75 -11.81 -15.90
N GLY A 174 -30.49 -12.23 -15.98
CA GLY A 174 -29.57 -12.16 -14.83
C GLY A 174 -29.34 -10.74 -14.29
N ARG A 175 -29.39 -9.70 -15.14
CA ARG A 175 -29.23 -8.31 -14.70
C ARG A 175 -30.50 -7.77 -14.04
N ALA A 176 -31.67 -8.20 -14.50
CA ALA A 176 -32.92 -7.92 -13.81
C ALA A 176 -32.95 -8.63 -12.44
N GLU A 177 -32.42 -9.85 -12.38
CA GLU A 177 -32.27 -10.62 -11.14
C GLU A 177 -31.28 -9.97 -10.17
N ASP A 178 -30.14 -9.45 -10.64
CA ASP A 178 -29.20 -8.67 -9.82
C ASP A 178 -29.90 -7.45 -9.18
N GLU A 179 -30.73 -6.73 -9.94
CA GLU A 179 -31.49 -5.60 -9.41
C GLU A 179 -32.56 -6.05 -8.41
N PHE A 180 -33.22 -7.18 -8.63
CA PHE A 180 -34.13 -7.76 -7.64
C PHE A 180 -33.39 -8.07 -6.33
N MET A 181 -32.26 -8.76 -6.41
CA MET A 181 -31.46 -9.14 -5.24
C MET A 181 -30.96 -7.91 -4.47
N PHE A 182 -30.47 -6.89 -5.19
CA PHE A 182 -30.10 -5.60 -4.60
C PHE A 182 -31.27 -4.97 -3.81
N GLN A 183 -32.45 -4.89 -4.42
CA GLN A 183 -33.62 -4.32 -3.75
C GLN A 183 -34.10 -5.19 -2.59
N ASN A 184 -34.02 -6.52 -2.69
CA ASN A 184 -34.37 -7.43 -1.61
C ASN A 184 -33.46 -7.24 -0.39
N ALA A 185 -32.15 -7.11 -0.60
CA ALA A 185 -31.20 -6.83 0.46
C ALA A 185 -31.45 -5.46 1.11
N PHE A 186 -31.79 -4.44 0.32
CA PHE A 186 -32.17 -3.12 0.85
C PHE A 186 -33.42 -3.21 1.73
N LYS A 187 -34.46 -3.96 1.32
CA LYS A 187 -35.68 -4.17 2.11
C LYS A 187 -35.40 -4.89 3.43
N LEU A 188 -34.60 -5.96 3.39
CA LEU A 188 -34.20 -6.72 4.57
C LEU A 188 -33.45 -5.83 5.56
N ASN A 189 -32.43 -5.12 5.08
CA ASN A 189 -31.66 -4.19 5.90
C ASN A 189 -32.55 -3.08 6.47
N SER A 190 -33.42 -2.47 5.66
CA SER A 190 -34.32 -1.40 6.14
C SER A 190 -35.33 -1.90 7.20
N THR A 191 -35.66 -3.20 7.18
CA THR A 191 -36.61 -3.81 8.13
C THR A 191 -35.95 -4.22 9.43
N PHE A 192 -34.77 -4.83 9.38
CA PHE A 192 -34.11 -5.45 10.54
C PHE A 192 -32.91 -4.67 11.08
N TYR A 193 -32.46 -3.64 10.37
CA TYR A 193 -31.31 -2.83 10.74
C TYR A 193 -31.66 -1.34 10.73
N SER A 194 -31.61 -0.71 11.91
CA SER A 194 -31.69 0.73 12.03
C SER A 194 -30.53 1.29 12.85
N THR A 195 -29.80 2.26 12.29
CA THR A 195 -28.71 2.96 13.00
C THR A 195 -29.21 3.58 14.32
N LEU A 196 -30.41 4.18 14.29
CA LEU A 196 -31.08 4.84 15.42
C LEU A 196 -32.10 3.96 16.16
N GLY A 197 -32.26 2.69 15.75
CA GLY A 197 -33.24 1.76 16.34
C GLY A 197 -32.66 0.37 16.61
N ASP A 198 -33.54 -0.62 16.69
CA ASP A 198 -33.19 -2.02 16.90
C ASP A 198 -32.33 -2.56 15.76
N LYS A 199 -31.35 -3.38 16.13
CA LYS A 199 -30.42 -4.03 15.21
C LYS A 199 -30.55 -5.53 15.44
N LYS A 200 -31.27 -6.19 14.54
CA LYS A 200 -31.63 -7.61 14.68
C LYS A 200 -30.93 -8.48 13.64
N ALA A 201 -30.91 -8.02 12.39
CA ALA A 201 -30.23 -8.71 11.30
C ALA A 201 -29.83 -7.74 10.19
N PHE A 202 -28.85 -8.12 9.38
CA PHE A 202 -28.47 -7.38 8.18
C PHE A 202 -27.75 -8.29 7.17
N VAL A 203 -27.78 -7.92 5.89
CA VAL A 203 -27.07 -8.61 4.80
C VAL A 203 -25.57 -8.29 4.87
N MET A 204 -24.73 -9.32 5.03
CA MET A 204 -23.27 -9.20 4.94
C MET A 204 -22.80 -9.16 3.48
N SER A 205 -23.30 -10.07 2.66
CA SER A 205 -23.07 -10.13 1.22
C SER A 205 -24.23 -10.81 0.51
N HIS A 206 -24.34 -10.58 -0.80
CA HIS A 206 -25.39 -11.17 -1.63
C HIS A 206 -24.94 -11.53 -3.05
N GLY A 207 -23.64 -11.46 -3.34
CA GLY A 207 -23.08 -11.76 -4.66
C GLY A 207 -22.90 -13.26 -4.95
N ARG A 208 -22.43 -13.58 -6.16
CA ARG A 208 -22.06 -14.94 -6.58
C ARG A 208 -20.58 -15.19 -6.31
N ASN A 209 -20.26 -16.43 -5.94
CA ASN A 209 -18.87 -16.88 -5.75
C ASN A 209 -18.01 -15.96 -4.85
N MET A 210 -18.65 -15.38 -3.82
CA MET A 210 -18.00 -14.51 -2.85
C MET A 210 -18.69 -14.59 -1.49
N MET A 211 -17.95 -14.26 -0.43
CA MET A 211 -18.48 -14.12 0.92
C MET A 211 -17.82 -12.98 1.68
N ILE A 212 -18.55 -12.37 2.62
CA ILE A 212 -18.06 -11.35 3.54
C ILE A 212 -18.38 -11.78 4.97
N LEU A 213 -17.39 -11.72 5.86
CA LEU A 213 -17.56 -11.98 7.28
C LEU A 213 -16.92 -10.86 8.09
N LYS A 214 -17.64 -10.38 9.09
CA LYS A 214 -17.21 -9.25 9.91
C LYS A 214 -17.67 -9.36 11.36
N ILE A 215 -16.85 -8.87 12.27
CA ILE A 215 -17.01 -8.96 13.72
C ILE A 215 -16.66 -7.63 14.41
N VAL A 216 -17.00 -7.52 15.69
CA VAL A 216 -16.42 -6.51 16.58
C VAL A 216 -15.19 -7.15 17.23
N GLY A 217 -14.04 -6.84 16.68
CA GLY A 217 -12.77 -7.47 16.97
C GLY A 217 -11.77 -7.12 15.88
N TYR A 218 -10.73 -7.93 15.75
CA TYR A 218 -9.72 -7.84 14.71
C TYR A 218 -10.00 -8.80 13.54
N ALA A 219 -9.49 -8.49 12.35
CA ALA A 219 -9.80 -9.24 11.14
C ALA A 219 -9.35 -10.71 11.18
N GLU A 220 -8.25 -11.01 11.86
CA GLU A 220 -7.75 -12.38 11.97
C GLU A 220 -8.58 -13.26 12.93
N GLU A 221 -9.27 -12.65 13.90
CA GLU A 221 -10.21 -13.33 14.78
C GLU A 221 -11.44 -13.80 13.98
N VAL A 222 -11.78 -13.15 12.86
CA VAL A 222 -12.83 -13.60 11.93
C VAL A 222 -12.48 -14.96 11.36
N ALA A 223 -11.24 -15.12 10.89
CA ALA A 223 -10.78 -16.39 10.33
C ALA A 223 -10.80 -17.50 11.38
N SER A 224 -10.42 -17.18 12.61
CA SER A 224 -10.42 -18.14 13.73
C SER A 224 -11.84 -18.52 14.16
N TYR A 225 -12.73 -17.54 14.32
CA TYR A 225 -14.08 -17.76 14.81
C TYR A 225 -14.93 -18.55 13.83
N TYR A 226 -14.86 -18.22 12.54
CA TYR A 226 -15.63 -18.88 11.47
C TYR A 226 -14.88 -20.04 10.79
N GLN A 227 -13.78 -20.53 11.38
CA GLN A 227 -13.01 -21.70 10.93
C GLN A 227 -12.56 -21.62 9.45
N LEU A 228 -11.91 -20.52 9.08
CA LEU A 228 -11.55 -20.21 7.70
C LEU A 228 -10.08 -20.48 7.39
N GLU A 229 -9.30 -21.00 8.32
CA GLU A 229 -7.85 -21.21 8.18
C GLU A 229 -7.49 -22.03 6.95
N ASP A 230 -8.20 -23.14 6.75
CA ASP A 230 -8.03 -24.03 5.60
C ASP A 230 -9.14 -23.87 4.53
N PHE A 231 -10.09 -22.96 4.75
CA PHE A 231 -11.06 -22.59 3.72
C PHE A 231 -10.30 -21.89 2.58
N LYS A 232 -10.46 -22.36 1.35
CA LYS A 232 -9.66 -21.89 0.20
C LYS A 232 -10.44 -20.94 -0.71
N ALA A 233 -9.76 -19.89 -1.16
CA ALA A 233 -10.24 -18.97 -2.19
C ALA A 233 -9.08 -18.39 -3.01
N HIS A 234 -9.41 -17.88 -4.20
CA HIS A 234 -8.43 -17.23 -5.09
C HIS A 234 -8.05 -15.82 -4.63
N ILE A 235 -9.00 -15.08 -4.06
CA ILE A 235 -8.80 -13.69 -3.63
C ILE A 235 -9.24 -13.55 -2.19
N TRP A 236 -8.39 -12.90 -1.39
CA TRP A 236 -8.66 -12.54 -0.01
C TRP A 236 -8.42 -11.05 0.19
N ILE A 237 -9.31 -10.39 0.92
CA ILE A 237 -9.11 -9.02 1.43
C ILE A 237 -9.48 -8.98 2.91
N ALA A 238 -8.77 -8.19 3.70
CA ALA A 238 -9.03 -7.99 5.12
C ALA A 238 -8.85 -6.51 5.53
N HIS A 239 -9.55 -6.13 6.60
CA HIS A 239 -9.57 -4.77 7.09
C HIS A 239 -9.62 -4.70 8.62
N GLN A 240 -8.74 -3.89 9.20
CA GLN A 240 -8.74 -3.51 10.61
C GLN A 240 -9.29 -2.07 10.75
N ARG A 241 -10.44 -1.89 11.42
CA ARG A 241 -11.08 -0.58 11.59
C ARG A 241 -10.59 0.15 12.85
N TYR A 242 -10.45 1.47 12.74
CA TYR A 242 -10.15 2.36 13.86
C TYR A 242 -11.21 3.48 13.98
N PRO A 243 -12.38 3.24 14.61
CA PRO A 243 -13.32 4.33 14.92
C PRO A 243 -12.91 5.14 16.15
N THR A 244 -13.16 6.45 16.11
CA THR A 244 -12.84 7.39 17.21
C THR A 244 -13.95 7.50 18.25
N LYS A 245 -15.18 7.04 17.97
CA LYS A 245 -16.33 7.20 18.88
C LYS A 245 -17.02 5.88 19.23
N GLY A 246 -17.52 5.84 20.48
CA GLY A 246 -18.53 4.87 20.95
C GLY A 246 -18.03 3.49 21.38
N ARG A 247 -18.89 2.82 22.16
CA ARG A 247 -18.85 1.38 22.43
C ARG A 247 -19.52 0.69 21.25
N VAL A 248 -18.75 -0.05 20.45
CA VAL A 248 -19.26 -0.88 19.35
C VAL A 248 -19.57 -2.26 19.91
N TRP A 249 -20.75 -2.78 19.62
CA TRP A 249 -21.20 -4.10 20.11
C TRP A 249 -21.78 -4.99 19.00
N HIS A 250 -21.91 -4.48 17.78
CA HIS A 250 -22.32 -5.26 16.59
C HIS A 250 -21.46 -4.86 15.37
N PRO A 251 -21.26 -5.76 14.39
CA PRO A 251 -20.32 -5.54 13.29
C PRO A 251 -20.92 -4.80 12.08
N GLY A 252 -22.08 -4.17 12.22
CA GLY A 252 -22.80 -3.55 11.08
C GLY A 252 -21.94 -2.52 10.32
N GLY A 253 -21.23 -1.67 11.07
CA GLY A 253 -20.29 -0.68 10.53
C GLY A 253 -18.85 -1.18 10.33
N ALA A 254 -18.57 -2.47 10.55
CA ALA A 254 -17.28 -3.05 10.19
C ALA A 254 -17.20 -3.31 8.68
N HIS A 255 -15.98 -3.30 8.14
CA HIS A 255 -15.70 -3.53 6.72
C HIS A 255 -15.21 -4.98 6.56
N PRO A 256 -15.31 -5.61 5.37
CA PRO A 256 -15.73 -5.07 4.05
C PRO A 256 -17.23 -4.76 3.89
N PHE A 257 -17.58 -4.07 2.80
CA PHE A 257 -18.96 -3.90 2.31
C PHE A 257 -19.15 -4.49 0.90
N SER A 258 -20.38 -4.95 0.61
CA SER A 258 -20.76 -5.55 -0.67
C SER A 258 -21.47 -4.55 -1.59
N GLY A 259 -21.09 -4.54 -2.88
CA GLY A 259 -21.87 -3.90 -3.95
C GLY A 259 -22.96 -4.87 -4.43
N MET A 260 -22.62 -5.71 -5.41
CA MET A 260 -23.33 -6.95 -5.71
C MET A 260 -22.35 -8.11 -5.70
N ASP A 261 -21.51 -8.21 -6.72
CA ASP A 261 -20.47 -9.24 -6.90
C ASP A 261 -19.06 -8.70 -6.52
N GLU A 262 -19.02 -7.58 -5.80
CA GLU A 262 -17.82 -6.91 -5.30
C GLU A 262 -17.83 -6.78 -3.78
N ALA A 263 -16.66 -6.96 -3.17
CA ALA A 263 -16.36 -6.59 -1.79
C ALA A 263 -15.29 -5.49 -1.76
N LEU A 264 -15.51 -4.43 -0.98
CA LEU A 264 -14.61 -3.29 -0.89
C LEU A 264 -14.18 -3.05 0.55
N VAL A 265 -12.87 -2.85 0.74
CA VAL A 265 -12.28 -2.28 1.95
C VAL A 265 -11.62 -0.94 1.65
N HIS A 266 -11.60 -0.06 2.64
CA HIS A 266 -11.17 1.32 2.53
C HIS A 266 -10.28 1.67 3.70
N ASN A 267 -9.09 2.20 3.44
CA ASN A 267 -8.29 2.88 4.44
C ASN A 267 -8.41 4.39 4.19
N GLY A 268 -9.13 5.11 5.05
CA GLY A 268 -9.35 6.52 4.82
C GLY A 268 -10.53 7.14 5.55
N ASP A 269 -10.73 8.42 5.25
CA ASP A 269 -11.94 9.18 5.58
C ASP A 269 -12.22 10.18 4.45
N PHE A 270 -13.48 10.36 4.08
CA PHE A 270 -13.86 11.25 2.98
C PHE A 270 -14.05 12.68 3.50
N ALA A 271 -13.30 13.62 2.93
CA ALA A 271 -13.51 15.04 3.18
C ALA A 271 -14.86 15.54 2.64
N ASN A 272 -15.42 14.85 1.64
CA ASN A 272 -16.65 15.23 0.94
C ASN A 272 -17.81 14.23 1.10
N TYR A 273 -17.83 13.41 2.17
CA TYR A 273 -18.82 12.35 2.39
C TYR A 273 -20.29 12.76 2.12
N VAL A 274 -20.70 13.93 2.60
CA VAL A 274 -22.08 14.43 2.43
C VAL A 274 -22.40 14.68 0.95
N SER A 275 -21.47 15.26 0.19
CA SER A 275 -21.63 15.50 -1.24
C SER A 275 -21.85 14.18 -1.99
N VAL A 276 -21.04 13.16 -1.67
CA VAL A 276 -21.15 11.84 -2.28
C VAL A 276 -22.47 11.17 -1.91
N CYS A 277 -22.94 11.32 -0.66
CA CYS A 277 -24.25 10.84 -0.25
C CYS A 277 -25.38 11.52 -1.05
N GLU A 278 -25.37 12.85 -1.20
CA GLU A 278 -26.37 13.56 -2.01
C GLU A 278 -26.34 13.12 -3.49
N TYR A 279 -25.15 12.89 -4.03
CA TYR A 279 -24.96 12.35 -5.38
C TYR A 279 -25.64 10.99 -5.57
N LEU A 280 -25.50 10.08 -4.59
CA LEU A 280 -26.18 8.78 -4.58
C LEU A 280 -27.70 8.91 -4.39
N LYS A 281 -28.16 9.80 -3.50
CA LYS A 281 -29.58 10.04 -3.23
C LYS A 281 -30.33 10.53 -4.47
N GLN A 282 -29.71 11.40 -5.27
CA GLN A 282 -30.25 11.83 -6.57
C GLN A 282 -30.52 10.64 -7.51
N ARG A 283 -29.78 9.53 -7.33
CA ARG A 283 -29.89 8.28 -8.09
C ARG A 283 -30.60 7.17 -7.31
N LYS A 284 -31.33 7.55 -6.26
CA LYS A 284 -32.15 6.66 -5.42
C LYS A 284 -31.35 5.55 -4.73
N LEU A 285 -30.09 5.82 -4.41
CA LEU A 285 -29.23 4.99 -3.57
C LEU A 285 -29.03 5.66 -2.22
N TYR A 286 -29.31 4.92 -1.14
CA TYR A 286 -29.26 5.45 0.23
C TYR A 286 -28.38 4.55 1.10
N PRO A 287 -27.26 5.07 1.62
CA PRO A 287 -26.44 4.35 2.60
C PRO A 287 -27.23 4.12 3.90
N LEU A 288 -27.13 2.91 4.46
CA LEU A 288 -27.81 2.46 5.68
C LEU A 288 -26.86 2.29 6.87
N PHE A 289 -25.56 2.10 6.63
CA PHE A 289 -24.55 1.86 7.67
C PHE A 289 -23.67 3.10 7.95
N HIS A 290 -23.77 4.13 7.11
CA HIS A 290 -23.14 5.45 7.29
C HIS A 290 -21.61 5.41 7.38
N THR A 291 -20.99 4.64 6.49
CA THR A 291 -19.53 4.55 6.36
C THR A 291 -19.11 5.00 4.97
N ASP A 292 -17.90 5.54 4.84
CA ASP A 292 -17.34 5.91 3.54
C ASP A 292 -17.19 4.69 2.64
N THR A 293 -16.91 3.52 3.24
CA THR A 293 -16.76 2.25 2.54
C THR A 293 -18.06 1.78 1.90
N GLU A 294 -19.18 1.91 2.61
CA GLU A 294 -20.51 1.62 2.05
C GLU A 294 -20.80 2.56 0.87
N VAL A 295 -20.59 3.87 1.06
CA VAL A 295 -20.81 4.86 0.00
C VAL A 295 -19.93 4.56 -1.22
N SER A 296 -18.67 4.17 -1.00
CA SER A 296 -17.72 3.82 -2.05
C SER A 296 -18.18 2.61 -2.88
N VAL A 297 -18.63 1.55 -2.21
CA VAL A 297 -19.08 0.34 -2.91
C VAL A 297 -20.42 0.57 -3.62
N LEU A 298 -21.27 1.47 -3.12
CA LEU A 298 -22.49 1.89 -3.82
C LEU A 298 -22.19 2.73 -5.07
N LEU A 299 -21.15 3.57 -5.06
CA LEU A 299 -20.66 4.25 -6.27
C LEU A 299 -20.15 3.23 -7.30
N LEU A 300 -19.37 2.25 -6.84
CA LEU A 300 -18.86 1.18 -7.69
C LEU A 300 -20.02 0.41 -8.36
N ASP A 301 -21.00 -0.04 -7.57
CA ASP A 301 -22.19 -0.75 -8.06
C ASP A 301 -23.01 0.12 -9.02
N LEU A 302 -23.22 1.39 -8.70
CA LEU A 302 -23.93 2.33 -9.57
C LEU A 302 -23.25 2.44 -10.95
N TRP A 303 -21.95 2.73 -10.97
CA TRP A 303 -21.24 2.96 -12.23
C TRP A 303 -20.97 1.66 -13.00
N ASN A 304 -20.72 0.55 -12.31
CA ASN A 304 -20.54 -0.75 -12.93
C ASN A 304 -21.89 -1.35 -13.37
N ARG A 305 -22.77 -1.65 -12.43
CA ARG A 305 -23.95 -2.46 -12.68
C ARG A 305 -25.08 -1.68 -13.34
N VAL A 306 -25.33 -0.46 -12.88
CA VAL A 306 -26.48 0.35 -13.36
C VAL A 306 -26.10 1.09 -14.64
N TYR A 307 -24.96 1.78 -14.66
CA TYR A 307 -24.55 2.56 -15.84
C TYR A 307 -23.80 1.75 -16.89
N GLY A 308 -23.22 0.60 -16.51
CA GLY A 308 -22.50 -0.26 -17.46
C GLY A 308 -21.19 0.37 -17.96
N TYR A 309 -20.55 1.21 -17.13
CA TYR A 309 -19.32 1.86 -17.52
C TYR A 309 -18.15 0.86 -17.59
N PRO A 310 -17.24 1.01 -18.57
CA PRO A 310 -15.96 0.33 -18.54
C PRO A 310 -15.18 0.66 -17.27
N LEU A 311 -14.36 -0.27 -16.78
CA LEU A 311 -13.61 -0.09 -15.54
C LEU A 311 -12.72 1.16 -15.55
N GLU A 312 -12.09 1.51 -16.67
CA GLU A 312 -11.31 2.75 -16.80
C GLU A 312 -12.16 4.00 -16.48
N THR A 313 -13.39 4.04 -16.97
CA THR A 313 -14.35 5.14 -16.72
C THR A 313 -14.77 5.20 -15.27
N ILE A 314 -14.98 4.05 -14.63
CA ILE A 314 -15.30 3.95 -13.20
C ILE A 314 -14.12 4.48 -12.37
N ILE A 315 -12.89 4.04 -12.69
CA ILE A 315 -11.68 4.49 -12.00
C ILE A 315 -11.50 5.99 -12.19
N GLU A 316 -11.70 6.54 -13.40
CA GLU A 316 -11.64 7.99 -13.63
C GLU A 316 -12.73 8.75 -12.86
N ALA A 317 -13.93 8.18 -12.71
CA ALA A 317 -14.96 8.79 -11.88
C ALA A 317 -14.63 8.76 -10.38
N MET A 318 -13.87 7.76 -9.90
CA MET A 318 -13.42 7.68 -8.50
C MET A 318 -12.19 8.54 -8.22
N ALA A 319 -11.13 8.36 -9.00
CA ALA A 319 -9.84 9.04 -8.90
C ALA A 319 -9.58 9.82 -10.22
N PRO A 320 -10.13 11.05 -10.33
CA PRO A 320 -10.03 11.83 -11.56
C PRO A 320 -8.59 12.24 -11.86
N THR A 321 -8.24 12.23 -13.15
CA THR A 321 -6.94 12.68 -13.65
C THR A 321 -6.98 14.19 -13.83
N THR A 322 -6.15 14.95 -13.10
CA THR A 322 -6.23 16.43 -13.05
C THR A 322 -4.98 17.13 -13.57
N GLU A 323 -5.10 18.44 -13.80
CA GLU A 323 -3.98 19.36 -14.06
C GLU A 323 -3.00 18.87 -15.15
N ALA A 324 -1.69 18.93 -14.87
CA ALA A 324 -0.65 18.56 -15.81
C ALA A 324 -0.78 17.12 -16.31
N ASP A 325 -1.27 16.19 -15.48
CA ASP A 325 -1.52 14.81 -15.90
C ASP A 325 -2.61 14.73 -16.96
N PHE A 326 -3.71 15.47 -16.76
CA PHE A 326 -4.78 15.53 -17.75
C PHE A 326 -4.27 16.00 -19.11
N ASP A 327 -3.40 17.01 -19.13
CA ASP A 327 -2.83 17.56 -20.36
C ASP A 327 -1.89 16.58 -21.08
N GLN A 328 -1.28 15.62 -20.36
CA GLN A 328 -0.47 14.56 -20.98
C GLN A 328 -1.30 13.45 -21.63
N LEU A 329 -2.59 13.36 -21.34
CA LEU A 329 -3.43 12.32 -21.92
C LEU A 329 -3.65 12.56 -23.43
N PRO A 330 -3.81 11.49 -24.23
CA PRO A 330 -4.27 11.62 -25.62
C PRO A 330 -5.59 12.41 -25.71
N ALA A 331 -5.76 13.23 -26.75
CA ALA A 331 -6.93 14.11 -26.93
C ALA A 331 -8.29 13.38 -26.83
N ALA A 332 -8.36 12.12 -27.30
CA ALA A 332 -9.56 11.30 -27.17
C ALA A 332 -9.90 10.99 -25.70
N LYS A 333 -8.88 10.66 -24.87
CA LYS A 333 -9.04 10.45 -23.43
C LYS A 333 -9.39 11.76 -22.72
N GLN A 334 -8.75 12.87 -23.06
CA GLN A 334 -9.11 14.18 -22.50
C GLN A 334 -10.61 14.50 -22.72
N LYS A 335 -11.12 14.29 -23.95
CA LYS A 335 -12.55 14.51 -24.25
C LYS A 335 -13.45 13.62 -23.39
N LEU A 336 -13.13 12.33 -23.28
CA LEU A 336 -13.88 11.38 -22.47
C LEU A 336 -13.83 11.75 -20.98
N TYR A 337 -12.64 11.98 -20.44
CA TYR A 337 -12.43 12.26 -19.02
C TYR A 337 -13.08 13.58 -18.62
N ARG A 338 -13.07 14.61 -19.48
CA ARG A 338 -13.81 15.85 -19.23
C ARG A 338 -15.31 15.61 -19.10
N ALA A 339 -15.89 14.72 -19.91
CA ALA A 339 -17.30 14.37 -19.81
C ALA A 339 -17.60 13.59 -18.51
N ILE A 340 -16.70 12.68 -18.13
CA ILE A 340 -16.79 11.92 -16.87
C ILE A 340 -16.73 12.87 -15.68
N GLN A 341 -15.69 13.69 -15.59
CA GLN A 341 -15.49 14.65 -14.49
C GLN A 341 -16.68 15.61 -14.39
N ALA A 342 -17.14 16.19 -15.50
CA ALA A 342 -18.31 17.08 -15.49
C ALA A 342 -19.58 16.40 -14.97
N SER A 343 -19.71 15.08 -15.13
CA SER A 343 -20.91 14.32 -14.74
C SER A 343 -20.81 13.73 -13.32
N HIS A 344 -19.60 13.47 -12.83
CA HIS A 344 -19.37 12.62 -11.67
C HIS A 344 -18.57 13.29 -10.54
N ILE A 345 -17.98 14.48 -10.73
CA ILE A 345 -17.07 15.09 -9.74
C ILE A 345 -17.69 15.24 -8.34
N HIS A 346 -19.00 15.51 -8.23
CA HIS A 346 -19.69 15.61 -6.94
C HIS A 346 -19.82 14.28 -6.20
N GLY A 347 -19.72 13.16 -6.93
CA GLY A 347 -19.68 11.80 -6.42
C GLY A 347 -18.27 11.21 -6.34
N SER A 348 -17.23 11.89 -6.85
CA SER A 348 -15.85 11.44 -6.74
C SER A 348 -15.37 11.55 -5.29
N PRO A 349 -14.86 10.48 -4.67
CA PRO A 349 -14.25 10.54 -3.34
C PRO A 349 -13.11 11.56 -3.24
N ASP A 350 -13.13 12.39 -2.20
CA ASP A 350 -12.07 13.35 -1.89
C ASP A 350 -11.60 13.20 -0.43
N GLY A 351 -10.40 13.69 -0.15
CA GLY A 351 -9.69 13.45 1.11
C GLY A 351 -8.89 12.15 1.09
N PRO A 352 -8.41 11.69 2.26
CA PRO A 352 -7.44 10.61 2.30
C PRO A 352 -8.11 9.23 2.20
N TRP A 353 -7.93 8.51 1.09
CA TRP A 353 -8.51 7.18 0.90
C TRP A 353 -7.66 6.21 0.05
N PHE A 354 -7.76 4.93 0.36
CA PHE A 354 -7.21 3.85 -0.45
C PHE A 354 -8.19 2.67 -0.49
N PHE A 355 -8.55 2.20 -1.69
CA PHE A 355 -9.47 1.08 -1.85
C PHE A 355 -8.74 -0.20 -2.25
N ILE A 356 -9.16 -1.31 -1.64
CA ILE A 356 -8.90 -2.66 -2.16
C ILE A 356 -10.26 -3.32 -2.43
N ILE A 357 -10.45 -3.76 -3.66
CA ILE A 357 -11.72 -4.34 -4.15
C ILE A 357 -11.45 -5.77 -4.60
N ALA A 358 -12.18 -6.73 -4.06
CA ALA A 358 -12.26 -8.08 -4.58
C ALA A 358 -13.55 -8.23 -5.38
N ARG A 359 -13.45 -8.69 -6.63
CA ARG A 359 -14.57 -8.76 -7.58
C ARG A 359 -14.66 -10.13 -8.24
N ASN A 360 -15.87 -10.66 -8.32
CA ASN A 360 -16.25 -11.70 -9.26
C ASN A 360 -16.97 -11.03 -10.44
N GLU A 361 -16.54 -11.27 -11.67
CA GLU A 361 -17.28 -10.88 -12.88
C GLU A 361 -17.98 -12.12 -13.46
N PRO A 362 -19.25 -12.37 -13.08
CA PRO A 362 -19.95 -13.61 -13.41
C PRO A 362 -20.37 -13.70 -14.88
N TYR A 363 -20.42 -12.58 -15.61
CA TYR A 363 -20.84 -12.56 -17.02
C TYR A 363 -19.68 -12.72 -18.00
N GLU A 364 -18.46 -12.40 -17.58
CA GLU A 364 -17.22 -12.57 -18.37
C GLU A 364 -16.25 -13.59 -17.76
N HIS A 365 -16.66 -14.25 -16.67
CA HIS A 365 -15.98 -15.36 -16.02
C HIS A 365 -14.53 -15.06 -15.62
N TYR A 366 -14.34 -14.01 -14.82
CA TYR A 366 -13.04 -13.70 -14.24
C TYR A 366 -13.14 -13.18 -12.81
N LEU A 367 -12.04 -13.30 -12.08
CA LEU A 367 -11.90 -12.76 -10.73
C LEU A 367 -10.90 -11.60 -10.77
N GLN A 368 -11.07 -10.60 -9.90
CA GLN A 368 -10.17 -9.45 -9.85
C GLN A 368 -9.93 -8.94 -8.44
N LEU A 369 -8.68 -8.58 -8.18
CA LEU A 369 -8.28 -7.73 -7.06
C LEU A 369 -7.84 -6.38 -7.63
N ILE A 370 -8.42 -5.29 -7.14
CA ILE A 370 -8.17 -3.94 -7.64
C ILE A 370 -7.72 -3.06 -6.48
N GLY A 371 -6.58 -2.39 -6.62
CA GLY A 371 -6.15 -1.33 -5.69
C GLY A 371 -6.28 0.03 -6.37
N ILE A 372 -7.01 0.96 -5.76
CA ILE A 372 -7.21 2.34 -6.27
C ILE A 372 -6.72 3.34 -5.23
N THR A 373 -5.84 4.24 -5.64
CA THR A 373 -5.24 5.26 -4.76
C THR A 373 -5.89 6.62 -4.95
N ASP A 374 -6.08 7.38 -3.86
CA ASP A 374 -6.56 8.76 -3.91
C ASP A 374 -5.61 9.67 -4.69
N THR A 375 -6.17 10.74 -5.28
CA THR A 375 -5.46 11.68 -6.15
C THR A 375 -4.42 12.53 -5.41
N ALA A 376 -4.54 12.65 -4.08
CA ALA A 376 -3.62 13.42 -3.25
C ALA A 376 -2.59 12.54 -2.50
N MET A 377 -2.63 11.21 -2.72
CA MET A 377 -1.70 10.24 -2.16
C MET A 377 -1.61 10.26 -0.64
N LEU A 378 -2.73 10.48 0.05
CA LEU A 378 -2.73 10.72 1.49
C LEU A 378 -2.75 9.45 2.34
N ARG A 379 -2.84 8.27 1.71
CA ARG A 379 -2.79 6.98 2.40
C ARG A 379 -1.67 6.09 1.85
N PRO A 380 -0.98 5.34 2.73
CA PRO A 380 0.07 4.44 2.30
C PRO A 380 -0.53 3.21 1.62
N GLN A 381 0.19 2.78 0.59
CA GLN A 381 -0.13 1.58 -0.17
C GLN A 381 1.16 1.05 -0.79
N VAL A 382 1.25 -0.27 -0.90
CA VAL A 382 2.32 -0.99 -1.58
C VAL A 382 1.67 -2.09 -2.41
N PHE A 383 2.05 -2.16 -3.69
CA PHE A 383 1.73 -3.26 -4.59
C PHE A 383 2.90 -4.21 -4.71
N ALA A 384 2.62 -5.50 -4.93
CA ALA A 384 3.63 -6.48 -5.28
C ALA A 384 3.13 -7.53 -6.26
N LEU A 385 4.07 -8.11 -7.01
CA LEU A 385 3.82 -9.19 -7.96
C LEU A 385 4.90 -10.25 -7.80
N GLN A 386 4.48 -11.51 -7.74
CA GLN A 386 5.33 -12.67 -7.98
C GLN A 386 4.75 -13.43 -9.17
N ASP A 387 5.61 -13.71 -10.14
CA ASP A 387 5.27 -14.46 -11.34
C ASP A 387 6.00 -15.81 -11.36
N GLY A 388 5.51 -16.80 -12.11
CA GLY A 388 6.11 -18.14 -12.14
C GLY A 388 5.09 -19.24 -12.36
N GLU A 389 5.36 -20.44 -11.84
CA GLU A 389 4.41 -21.57 -11.90
C GLU A 389 3.09 -21.22 -11.20
N VAL A 390 3.19 -20.51 -10.07
CA VAL A 390 2.07 -19.91 -9.35
C VAL A 390 2.29 -18.41 -9.32
N GLN A 391 1.31 -17.66 -9.83
CA GLN A 391 1.29 -16.21 -9.78
C GLN A 391 0.48 -15.70 -8.59
N ILE A 392 0.97 -14.64 -7.96
CA ILE A 392 0.25 -13.91 -6.90
C ILE A 392 0.49 -12.41 -7.02
N GLY A 393 -0.61 -11.66 -6.98
CA GLY A 393 -0.62 -10.19 -6.86
C GLY A 393 -1.04 -9.79 -5.45
N LEU A 394 -0.33 -8.84 -4.85
CA LEU A 394 -0.61 -8.37 -3.48
C LEU A 394 -0.76 -6.85 -3.46
N VAL A 395 -1.61 -6.38 -2.57
CA VAL A 395 -1.86 -4.97 -2.33
C VAL A 395 -2.13 -4.77 -0.83
N CYS A 396 -1.33 -3.93 -0.17
CA CYS A 396 -1.39 -3.73 1.28
C CYS A 396 -1.11 -2.28 1.64
N SER A 397 -1.52 -1.85 2.84
CA SER A 397 -1.11 -0.54 3.37
C SER A 397 0.40 -0.45 3.58
N GLU A 398 1.05 -1.55 3.97
CA GLU A 398 2.48 -1.57 4.23
C GLU A 398 3.14 -2.86 3.72
N LYS A 399 4.40 -2.74 3.33
CA LYS A 399 5.21 -3.85 2.81
C LYS A 399 5.28 -5.09 3.73
N GLN A 400 5.35 -4.95 5.05
CA GLN A 400 5.47 -6.11 5.94
C GLN A 400 4.25 -7.04 5.86
N ALA A 401 3.07 -6.52 5.54
CA ALA A 401 1.89 -7.36 5.34
C ALA A 401 2.08 -8.24 4.08
N ILE A 402 2.65 -7.70 3.00
CA ILE A 402 3.01 -8.49 1.81
C ILE A 402 4.01 -9.58 2.17
N ASP A 403 5.07 -9.22 2.90
CA ASP A 403 6.10 -10.17 3.30
C ASP A 403 5.56 -11.26 4.25
N ALA A 404 4.61 -10.92 5.12
CA ALA A 404 3.91 -11.86 5.99
C ALA A 404 3.08 -12.89 5.21
N THR A 405 2.33 -12.44 4.20
CA THR A 405 1.56 -13.31 3.31
C THR A 405 2.48 -14.29 2.57
N LEU A 406 3.57 -13.78 1.98
CA LEU A 406 4.52 -14.60 1.22
C LEU A 406 5.32 -15.56 2.11
N ASP A 407 5.76 -15.13 3.30
CA ASP A 407 6.40 -15.99 4.31
C ASP A 407 5.46 -17.12 4.74
N SER A 408 4.17 -16.82 4.97
CA SER A 408 3.14 -17.80 5.30
C SER A 408 2.94 -18.83 4.18
N LEU A 409 2.74 -18.38 2.94
CA LEU A 409 2.55 -19.26 1.77
C LEU A 409 3.77 -20.16 1.50
N SER A 410 4.98 -19.59 1.57
CA SER A 410 6.24 -20.30 1.27
C SER A 410 6.54 -21.47 2.21
N ARG A 411 5.91 -21.51 3.41
CA ARG A 411 6.05 -22.62 4.35
C ARG A 411 5.26 -23.86 3.94
N GLU A 412 4.22 -23.68 3.14
CA GLU A 412 3.31 -24.76 2.74
C GLU A 412 3.51 -25.17 1.28
N ASP A 413 3.95 -24.23 0.44
CA ASP A 413 4.14 -24.46 -0.99
C ASP A 413 5.43 -23.77 -1.46
N SER A 414 6.41 -24.59 -1.85
CA SER A 414 7.76 -24.16 -2.25
C SER A 414 7.81 -23.36 -3.54
N ARG A 415 6.70 -23.27 -4.28
CA ARG A 415 6.57 -22.43 -5.48
C ARG A 415 6.44 -20.95 -5.13
N PHE A 416 6.11 -20.62 -3.87
CA PHE A 416 6.13 -19.25 -3.38
C PHE A 416 7.50 -18.88 -2.82
N CYS A 417 7.98 -17.69 -3.20
CA CYS A 417 9.16 -17.08 -2.63
C CYS A 417 8.72 -16.11 -1.51
N PRO A 418 9.37 -16.09 -0.34
CA PRO A 418 9.04 -15.13 0.73
C PRO A 418 9.45 -13.67 0.40
N VAL A 419 9.88 -13.41 -0.83
CA VAL A 419 10.23 -12.10 -1.37
C VAL A 419 9.56 -11.98 -2.74
N ALA A 420 8.76 -10.94 -2.96
CA ALA A 420 8.13 -10.72 -4.26
C ALA A 420 9.16 -10.35 -5.34
N ASP A 421 8.82 -10.60 -6.60
CA ASP A 421 9.66 -10.22 -7.73
C ASP A 421 9.70 -8.71 -7.93
N LYS A 422 8.58 -8.03 -7.64
CA LYS A 422 8.44 -6.58 -7.79
C LYS A 422 7.62 -5.99 -6.65
N TYR A 423 8.04 -4.81 -6.19
CA TYR A 423 7.31 -3.96 -5.25
C TYR A 423 7.25 -2.54 -5.83
N TRP A 424 6.12 -1.84 -5.68
CA TRP A 424 6.00 -0.44 -6.10
C TRP A 424 4.90 0.30 -5.34
N ASN A 425 5.00 1.62 -5.34
CA ASN A 425 3.93 2.54 -4.99
C ASN A 425 3.40 3.18 -6.28
N ALA A 426 2.29 3.90 -6.21
CA ALA A 426 1.53 4.38 -7.35
C ALA A 426 0.96 5.75 -7.05
N ARG A 427 0.87 6.65 -8.03
CA ARG A 427 0.31 8.00 -7.85
C ARG A 427 -1.13 8.07 -8.35
N GLY A 428 -2.09 8.33 -7.47
CA GLY A 428 -3.50 8.49 -7.81
C GLY A 428 -3.71 9.53 -8.92
N GLY A 429 -4.59 9.24 -9.87
CA GLY A 429 -4.92 10.17 -10.95
C GLY A 429 -3.77 10.47 -11.94
N SER A 430 -2.66 9.72 -11.91
CA SER A 430 -1.54 9.97 -12.82
C SER A 430 -1.85 9.57 -14.28
N HIS A 431 -1.30 10.29 -15.25
CA HIS A 431 -1.40 9.94 -16.67
C HIS A 431 -0.61 8.69 -17.08
N THR A 432 0.28 8.17 -16.21
CA THR A 432 1.11 7.00 -16.52
C THR A 432 0.42 5.68 -16.24
N ASP A 433 -0.21 5.55 -15.08
CA ASP A 433 -0.86 4.33 -14.59
C ASP A 433 -2.20 4.58 -13.88
N GLY A 434 -2.58 5.84 -13.64
CA GLY A 434 -3.81 6.21 -12.95
C GLY A 434 -3.84 5.90 -11.45
N GLY A 435 -2.71 5.49 -10.86
CA GLY A 435 -2.62 5.09 -9.45
C GLY A 435 -3.39 3.83 -9.12
N THR A 436 -3.69 3.00 -10.13
CA THR A 436 -4.60 1.86 -10.03
C THR A 436 -4.03 0.64 -10.70
N PHE A 437 -4.11 -0.52 -10.02
CA PHE A 437 -3.65 -1.79 -10.54
C PHE A 437 -4.70 -2.89 -10.33
N MET A 438 -4.93 -3.68 -11.38
CA MET A 438 -5.86 -4.80 -11.41
C MET A 438 -5.10 -6.12 -11.58
N PHE A 439 -5.23 -7.01 -10.60
CA PHE A 439 -4.80 -8.39 -10.68
C PHE A 439 -5.97 -9.26 -11.10
N THR A 440 -6.01 -9.62 -12.38
CA THR A 440 -7.11 -10.39 -12.99
C THR A 440 -6.74 -11.86 -13.08
N ILE A 441 -7.62 -12.73 -12.60
CA ILE A 441 -7.50 -14.18 -12.72
C ILE A 441 -8.53 -14.66 -13.74
N LYS A 442 -8.06 -15.34 -14.79
CA LYS A 442 -8.88 -15.95 -15.85
C LYS A 442 -8.48 -17.40 -16.06
N GLU A 443 -9.45 -18.25 -16.38
CA GLU A 443 -9.18 -19.63 -16.77
C GLU A 443 -8.68 -19.67 -18.23
N GLU A 444 -7.46 -20.15 -18.43
CA GLU A 444 -6.81 -20.35 -19.72
C GLU A 444 -6.37 -21.82 -19.81
N ASN A 445 -6.90 -22.58 -20.78
CA ASN A 445 -6.55 -24.00 -21.00
C ASN A 445 -6.71 -24.89 -19.74
N GLY A 446 -7.76 -24.67 -18.95
CA GLY A 446 -8.03 -25.43 -17.72
C GLY A 446 -7.14 -25.05 -16.52
N ARG A 447 -6.38 -23.95 -16.61
CA ARG A 447 -5.61 -23.40 -15.50
C ARG A 447 -5.93 -21.93 -15.32
N HIS A 448 -6.02 -21.48 -14.08
CA HIS A 448 -6.15 -20.06 -13.79
C HIS A 448 -4.80 -19.35 -13.98
N ARG A 449 -4.81 -18.26 -14.76
CA ARG A 449 -3.66 -17.37 -14.95
C ARG A 449 -3.98 -16.02 -14.35
N LEU A 450 -3.00 -15.45 -13.63
CA LEU A 450 -3.08 -14.08 -13.12
C LEU A 450 -2.32 -13.13 -14.05
N THR A 451 -2.94 -12.00 -14.38
CA THR A 451 -2.34 -10.88 -15.11
C THR A 451 -2.50 -9.58 -14.32
N CYS A 452 -1.48 -8.71 -14.32
CA CYS A 452 -1.53 -7.39 -13.69
C CYS A 452 -1.57 -6.29 -14.75
N THR A 453 -2.54 -5.38 -14.68
CA THR A 453 -2.66 -4.22 -15.58
C THR A 453 -2.91 -2.93 -14.81
N ASP A 454 -2.46 -1.79 -15.33
CA ASP A 454 -2.81 -0.46 -14.80
C ASP A 454 -4.18 0.04 -15.33
N LYS A 455 -4.60 1.25 -14.91
CA LYS A 455 -5.86 1.91 -15.34
C LYS A 455 -6.04 1.95 -16.86
N PHE A 456 -4.95 2.03 -17.62
CA PHE A 456 -4.96 2.17 -19.07
C PHE A 456 -4.83 0.83 -19.80
N GLY A 457 -4.83 -0.29 -19.06
CA GLY A 457 -4.71 -1.65 -19.60
C GLY A 457 -3.28 -2.07 -19.93
N LYS A 458 -2.27 -1.27 -19.56
CA LYS A 458 -0.86 -1.63 -19.79
C LYS A 458 -0.44 -2.67 -18.76
N SER A 459 0.21 -3.73 -19.22
CA SER A 459 0.64 -4.83 -18.36
C SER A 459 1.82 -4.45 -17.48
N VAL A 460 1.75 -4.84 -16.21
CA VAL A 460 2.89 -4.84 -15.28
C VAL A 460 3.51 -6.23 -15.32
N THR A 461 4.71 -6.32 -15.83
CA THR A 461 5.43 -7.59 -15.99
C THR A 461 6.64 -7.67 -15.06
N VAL A 462 7.08 -8.90 -14.82
CA VAL A 462 8.38 -9.26 -14.27
C VAL A 462 9.27 -9.65 -15.46
N ALA A 463 10.59 -9.45 -15.34
CA ALA A 463 11.55 -9.85 -16.37
C ALA A 463 11.31 -11.29 -16.87
N GLU A 464 11.05 -11.41 -18.17
CA GLU A 464 10.76 -12.69 -18.82
C GLU A 464 11.99 -13.61 -18.79
N HIS A 465 11.76 -14.93 -18.83
CA HIS A 465 12.79 -15.98 -18.88
C HIS A 465 13.71 -16.14 -17.66
N ARG A 466 13.43 -15.47 -16.53
CA ARG A 466 14.15 -15.71 -15.27
C ARG A 466 13.58 -16.90 -14.50
N GLN A 467 14.46 -17.80 -14.07
CA GLN A 467 14.14 -18.99 -13.30
C GLN A 467 14.07 -18.66 -11.81
N ALA A 468 13.09 -19.23 -11.11
CA ALA A 468 13.01 -19.20 -9.66
C ALA A 468 13.90 -20.29 -9.05
N CYS A 469 14.41 -20.06 -7.84
CA CYS A 469 15.09 -21.10 -7.09
C CYS A 469 14.08 -22.14 -6.58
N ASP A 470 14.37 -23.43 -6.79
CA ASP A 470 13.67 -24.50 -6.08
C ASP A 470 14.11 -24.50 -4.61
N ALA A 471 13.26 -23.96 -3.75
CA ALA A 471 13.52 -23.87 -2.31
C ALA A 471 13.56 -25.24 -1.63
N ALA A 472 12.85 -26.24 -2.18
CA ALA A 472 12.76 -27.59 -1.63
C ALA A 472 13.98 -28.46 -1.96
N ALA A 473 14.73 -28.12 -3.02
CA ALA A 473 15.96 -28.82 -3.37
C ALA A 473 17.01 -28.74 -2.24
N PRO A 474 17.64 -29.87 -1.87
CA PRO A 474 18.68 -29.88 -0.86
C PRO A 474 19.94 -29.19 -1.37
N VAL A 475 20.66 -28.51 -0.47
CA VAL A 475 21.98 -27.95 -0.79
C VAL A 475 23.01 -29.07 -0.78
N THR A 476 23.72 -29.25 -1.88
CA THR A 476 24.75 -30.28 -2.06
C THR A 476 26.08 -29.63 -2.40
N VAL A 477 27.19 -30.32 -2.09
CA VAL A 477 28.53 -29.85 -2.46
C VAL A 477 28.64 -29.81 -3.99
N PRO A 478 29.01 -28.67 -4.60
CA PRO A 478 29.26 -28.59 -6.04
C PRO A 478 30.40 -29.52 -6.49
N PRO A 479 30.61 -29.71 -7.80
CA PRO A 479 31.77 -30.46 -8.31
C PRO A 479 33.08 -30.02 -7.63
N VAL A 480 33.94 -30.99 -7.29
CA VAL A 480 35.12 -30.79 -6.42
C VAL A 480 36.00 -29.62 -6.87
N GLU A 481 36.23 -29.47 -8.18
CA GLU A 481 37.02 -28.37 -8.74
C GLU A 481 36.41 -26.99 -8.41
N LEU A 482 35.09 -26.86 -8.60
CA LEU A 482 34.36 -25.63 -8.30
C LEU A 482 34.31 -25.37 -6.78
N ALA A 483 34.02 -26.39 -5.98
CA ALA A 483 33.98 -26.29 -4.53
C ALA A 483 35.35 -25.85 -3.95
N THR A 484 36.45 -26.42 -4.46
CA THR A 484 37.81 -26.03 -4.07
C THR A 484 38.12 -24.60 -4.52
N ALA A 485 37.78 -24.22 -5.75
CA ALA A 485 38.00 -22.85 -6.23
C ALA A 485 37.26 -21.80 -5.39
N ILE A 486 35.98 -22.05 -5.07
CA ILE A 486 35.18 -21.19 -4.20
C ILE A 486 35.84 -21.07 -2.83
N ARG A 487 36.18 -22.18 -2.17
CA ARG A 487 36.78 -22.16 -0.82
C ARG A 487 38.10 -21.40 -0.80
N THR A 488 38.96 -21.62 -1.79
CA THR A 488 40.26 -20.92 -1.88
C THR A 488 40.05 -19.41 -1.95
N GLU A 489 39.15 -18.95 -2.83
CA GLU A 489 38.89 -17.53 -3.02
C GLU A 489 38.21 -16.90 -1.80
N LEU A 490 37.20 -17.58 -1.23
CA LEU A 490 36.54 -17.12 -0.01
C LEU A 490 37.52 -16.96 1.15
N ASN A 491 38.40 -17.95 1.38
CA ASN A 491 39.40 -17.87 2.44
C ASN A 491 40.38 -16.72 2.19
N ALA A 492 40.85 -16.54 0.96
CA ALA A 492 41.79 -15.47 0.61
C ALA A 492 41.19 -14.07 0.83
N LEU A 493 39.94 -13.85 0.43
CA LEU A 493 39.26 -12.56 0.56
C LEU A 493 38.87 -12.27 2.02
N VAL A 494 38.40 -13.27 2.75
CA VAL A 494 38.05 -13.13 4.18
C VAL A 494 39.31 -12.87 5.02
N GLN A 495 40.44 -13.51 4.72
CA GLN A 495 41.71 -13.25 5.42
C GLN A 495 42.27 -11.83 5.19
N ARG A 496 41.92 -11.20 4.06
CA ARG A 496 42.28 -9.80 3.77
C ARG A 496 41.32 -8.79 4.39
N GLU A 497 40.24 -9.26 5.02
CA GLU A 497 39.17 -8.43 5.59
C GLU A 497 38.53 -7.47 4.57
N ASP A 498 38.55 -7.83 3.27
CA ASP A 498 38.09 -6.97 2.17
C ASP A 498 36.65 -7.32 1.76
N ALA A 499 35.69 -6.73 2.47
CA ALA A 499 34.26 -6.96 2.23
C ALA A 499 33.80 -6.48 0.84
N ALA A 500 34.43 -5.41 0.32
CA ALA A 500 34.11 -4.85 -0.99
C ALA A 500 34.55 -5.79 -2.12
N ALA A 501 35.76 -6.34 -2.03
CA ALA A 501 36.24 -7.35 -2.98
C ALA A 501 35.44 -8.65 -2.88
N LEU A 502 35.09 -9.11 -1.68
CA LEU A 502 34.22 -10.27 -1.50
C LEU A 502 32.83 -10.06 -2.11
N SER A 503 32.19 -8.92 -1.86
CA SER A 503 30.91 -8.56 -2.50
C SER A 503 31.03 -8.51 -4.02
N HIS A 504 32.11 -7.90 -4.54
CA HIS A 504 32.36 -7.84 -5.97
C HIS A 504 32.51 -9.24 -6.59
N PHE A 505 33.29 -10.12 -5.96
CA PHE A 505 33.42 -11.52 -6.36
C PHE A 505 32.06 -12.22 -6.40
N LEU A 506 31.25 -12.13 -5.34
CA LEU A 506 29.92 -12.74 -5.31
C LEU A 506 29.03 -12.24 -6.46
N ARG A 507 28.97 -10.92 -6.68
CA ARG A 507 28.17 -10.32 -7.76
C ARG A 507 28.62 -10.77 -9.16
N LEU A 508 29.93 -10.98 -9.36
CA LEU A 508 30.45 -11.52 -10.63
C LEU A 508 30.10 -13.00 -10.85
N GLN A 509 29.95 -13.78 -9.78
CA GLN A 509 29.72 -15.21 -9.87
C GLN A 509 28.24 -15.61 -9.87
N VAL A 510 27.35 -14.83 -9.25
CA VAL A 510 25.90 -15.07 -9.26
C VAL A 510 25.32 -15.38 -10.65
N PRO A 511 25.63 -14.63 -11.73
CA PRO A 511 25.13 -14.98 -13.06
C PRO A 511 25.73 -16.27 -13.63
N ARG A 512 26.89 -16.72 -13.13
CA ARG A 512 27.65 -17.88 -13.64
C ARG A 512 27.36 -19.19 -12.92
N TRP A 513 27.02 -19.12 -11.64
CA TRP A 513 26.68 -20.29 -10.84
C TRP A 513 25.25 -20.75 -11.06
N ASP A 514 24.94 -22.00 -10.75
CA ASP A 514 23.56 -22.41 -10.53
C ASP A 514 23.09 -22.02 -9.12
N TYR A 515 21.82 -22.27 -8.80
CA TYR A 515 21.29 -21.97 -7.46
C TYR A 515 21.93 -22.84 -6.37
N ASN A 516 22.32 -24.09 -6.67
CA ASN A 516 22.95 -24.97 -5.68
C ASN A 516 24.32 -24.43 -5.24
N ALA A 517 25.18 -24.05 -6.19
CA ALA A 517 26.49 -23.48 -5.93
C ALA A 517 26.40 -22.15 -5.17
N LEU A 518 25.44 -21.29 -5.50
CA LEU A 518 25.20 -20.06 -4.74
C LEU A 518 24.74 -20.35 -3.30
N ARG A 519 23.74 -21.21 -3.11
CA ARG A 519 23.26 -21.60 -1.77
C ARG A 519 24.39 -22.23 -0.95
N TRP A 520 25.16 -23.11 -1.55
CA TRP A 520 26.31 -23.75 -0.91
C TRP A 520 27.38 -22.73 -0.53
N CYS A 521 27.73 -21.79 -1.42
CA CYS A 521 28.66 -20.69 -1.12
C CYS A 521 28.18 -19.85 0.08
N CYS A 522 26.89 -19.54 0.16
CA CYS A 522 26.31 -18.87 1.32
C CYS A 522 26.40 -19.70 2.62
N GLU A 523 26.27 -21.02 2.56
CA GLU A 523 26.50 -21.90 3.71
C GLU A 523 27.97 -21.96 4.13
N GLU A 524 28.90 -21.94 3.17
CA GLU A 524 30.34 -21.84 3.44
C GLU A 524 30.67 -20.55 4.18
N LEU A 525 30.16 -19.41 3.69
CA LEU A 525 30.31 -18.11 4.32
C LEU A 525 29.74 -18.09 5.73
N ALA A 526 28.52 -18.63 5.93
CA ALA A 526 27.93 -18.72 7.26
C ALA A 526 28.76 -19.58 8.23
N ARG A 527 29.43 -20.63 7.74
CA ARG A 527 30.34 -21.43 8.56
C ARG A 527 31.61 -20.67 8.90
N LEU A 528 32.23 -19.98 7.94
CA LEU A 528 33.42 -19.16 8.18
C LEU A 528 33.14 -18.07 9.22
N ALA A 529 31.99 -17.39 9.09
CA ALA A 529 31.51 -16.41 10.05
C ALA A 529 31.32 -16.96 11.47
N ALA A 530 31.08 -18.27 11.63
CA ALA A 530 30.96 -18.88 12.96
C ALA A 530 32.32 -19.15 13.64
N THR A 531 33.43 -19.11 12.90
CA THR A 531 34.77 -19.51 13.42
C THR A 531 35.60 -18.34 13.96
N ASN A 532 35.43 -17.13 13.43
CA ASN A 532 36.21 -15.95 13.79
C ASN A 532 35.35 -14.68 13.64
N ASP A 533 35.49 -13.72 14.54
CA ASP A 533 34.69 -12.49 14.55
C ASP A 533 35.10 -11.48 13.48
N GLU A 534 36.39 -11.36 13.14
CA GLU A 534 36.79 -10.47 12.03
C GLU A 534 36.23 -10.99 10.70
N ALA A 535 36.33 -12.31 10.48
CA ALA A 535 35.69 -12.97 9.35
C ALA A 535 34.18 -12.73 9.33
N LYS A 536 33.51 -12.82 10.49
CA LYS A 536 32.07 -12.55 10.62
C LYS A 536 31.72 -11.14 10.16
N GLY A 537 32.48 -10.12 10.59
CA GLY A 537 32.28 -8.73 10.18
C GLY A 537 32.39 -8.53 8.68
N THR A 538 33.49 -9.00 8.07
CA THR A 538 33.72 -8.92 6.62
C THR A 538 32.62 -9.63 5.83
N ILE A 539 32.18 -10.80 6.30
CA ILE A 539 31.15 -11.59 5.61
C ILE A 539 29.77 -10.94 5.72
N ILE A 540 29.41 -10.41 6.89
CA ILE A 540 28.15 -9.67 7.07
C ILE A 540 28.14 -8.48 6.10
N GLU A 541 29.18 -7.65 6.09
CA GLU A 541 29.26 -6.49 5.22
C GLU A 541 29.18 -6.87 3.73
N ALA A 542 29.91 -7.90 3.30
CA ALA A 542 29.88 -8.37 1.92
C ALA A 542 28.49 -8.86 1.49
N LEU A 543 27.83 -9.69 2.32
CA LEU A 543 26.48 -10.18 2.05
C LEU A 543 25.44 -9.06 2.07
N THR A 544 25.60 -8.08 2.95
CA THR A 544 24.76 -6.88 3.01
C THR A 544 24.89 -6.06 1.72
N LEU A 545 26.10 -5.86 1.20
CA LEU A 545 26.29 -5.21 -0.10
C LEU A 545 25.63 -5.99 -1.26
N VAL A 546 25.64 -7.33 -1.22
CA VAL A 546 24.92 -8.15 -2.21
C VAL A 546 23.39 -8.03 -2.06
N ASN A 547 22.88 -7.89 -0.84
CA ASN A 547 21.45 -7.61 -0.59
C ASN A 547 21.04 -6.24 -1.14
N ASP A 548 21.88 -5.23 -0.92
CA ASP A 548 21.56 -3.83 -1.16
C ASP A 548 21.74 -3.42 -2.63
N LEU A 549 22.87 -3.77 -3.24
CA LEU A 549 23.23 -3.29 -4.57
C LEU A 549 22.41 -3.99 -5.67
N ARG A 550 22.19 -3.26 -6.76
CA ARG A 550 21.63 -3.80 -8.02
C ARG A 550 22.77 -4.22 -8.93
N PHE A 551 22.64 -5.41 -9.53
CA PHE A 551 23.64 -6.01 -10.40
C PHE A 551 22.99 -7.12 -11.25
N ASP A 552 23.69 -7.54 -12.29
CA ASP A 552 23.22 -8.59 -13.19
C ASP A 552 23.11 -9.94 -12.47
N THR A 553 21.94 -10.55 -12.57
CA THR A 553 21.61 -11.84 -11.96
C THR A 553 21.61 -12.99 -12.99
N GLY A 554 21.86 -12.67 -14.27
CA GLY A 554 21.76 -13.62 -15.37
C GLY A 554 20.33 -14.13 -15.53
N ASP A 555 20.18 -15.45 -15.54
CA ASP A 555 18.91 -16.17 -15.66
C ASP A 555 18.14 -16.30 -14.34
N LYS A 556 18.67 -15.80 -13.22
CA LYS A 556 18.08 -15.98 -11.89
C LYS A 556 17.17 -14.83 -11.52
N LYS A 557 16.06 -15.14 -10.85
CA LYS A 557 15.23 -14.11 -10.21
C LYS A 557 15.96 -13.43 -9.06
N ARG A 558 15.97 -12.09 -9.06
CA ARG A 558 16.51 -11.28 -7.94
C ARG A 558 15.83 -11.63 -6.61
N ALA A 559 14.52 -11.88 -6.60
CA ALA A 559 13.80 -12.31 -5.41
C ALA A 559 14.43 -13.56 -4.77
N SER A 560 14.79 -14.55 -5.58
CA SER A 560 15.46 -15.77 -5.11
C SER A 560 16.89 -15.49 -4.59
N ILE A 561 17.64 -14.59 -5.24
CA ILE A 561 18.97 -14.17 -4.74
C ILE A 561 18.85 -13.49 -3.37
N LEU A 562 17.91 -12.56 -3.23
CA LEU A 562 17.64 -11.88 -1.97
C LEU A 562 17.22 -12.87 -0.89
N TRP A 563 16.36 -13.83 -1.20
CA TRP A 563 15.99 -14.89 -0.27
C TRP A 563 17.21 -15.68 0.23
N ILE A 564 18.08 -16.14 -0.67
CA ILE A 564 19.29 -16.90 -0.33
C ILE A 564 20.23 -16.09 0.55
N VAL A 565 20.55 -14.86 0.16
CA VAL A 565 21.48 -13.97 0.89
C VAL A 565 20.91 -13.60 2.26
N ARG A 566 19.63 -13.25 2.35
CA ARG A 566 18.97 -12.94 3.63
C ARG A 566 18.87 -14.15 4.55
N ALA A 567 18.70 -15.36 4.00
CA ALA A 567 18.75 -16.59 4.78
C ALA A 567 20.15 -16.82 5.36
N ALA A 568 21.21 -16.55 4.59
CA ALA A 568 22.59 -16.63 5.05
C ALA A 568 22.89 -15.63 6.18
N LEU A 569 22.53 -14.36 6.00
CA LEU A 569 22.66 -13.32 7.04
C LEU A 569 21.92 -13.73 8.32
N ARG A 570 20.66 -14.18 8.19
CA ARG A 570 19.86 -14.65 9.34
C ARG A 570 20.53 -15.82 10.07
N ARG A 571 21.14 -16.77 9.34
CA ARG A 571 21.88 -17.87 9.93
C ARG A 571 23.09 -17.39 10.73
N ILE A 572 23.83 -16.41 10.21
CA ILE A 572 24.98 -15.80 10.90
C ILE A 572 24.51 -15.08 12.18
N PHE A 573 23.45 -14.27 12.09
CA PHE A 573 22.90 -13.55 13.24
C PHE A 573 22.42 -14.51 14.33
N ASN A 574 21.65 -15.54 13.96
CA ASN A 574 21.11 -16.52 14.91
C ASN A 574 22.18 -17.41 15.56
N ALA A 575 23.33 -17.59 14.90
CA ALA A 575 24.45 -18.33 15.45
C ALA A 575 25.31 -17.51 16.43
N THR A 576 25.02 -16.21 16.58
CA THR A 576 25.77 -15.33 17.49
C THR A 576 25.44 -15.65 18.95
N PRO A 577 26.44 -15.70 19.85
CA PRO A 577 26.21 -15.97 21.27
C PRO A 577 25.20 -15.02 21.92
N ARG A 578 24.20 -15.60 22.62
CA ARG A 578 23.19 -14.85 23.38
C ARG A 578 23.74 -14.35 24.72
N PHE A 579 23.06 -13.40 25.35
CA PHE A 579 23.29 -13.09 26.77
C PHE A 579 23.08 -14.35 27.63
N GLY A 580 23.95 -14.53 28.63
CA GLY A 580 24.00 -15.72 29.48
C GLY A 580 24.87 -16.87 28.96
N ALA A 581 25.27 -16.86 27.68
CA ALA A 581 26.24 -17.81 27.14
C ALA A 581 27.68 -17.31 27.35
N LYS A 582 28.57 -18.19 27.86
CA LYS A 582 30.02 -17.90 27.91
C LYS A 582 30.57 -17.78 26.49
N ALA A 583 31.00 -16.59 26.12
CA ALA A 583 31.75 -16.36 24.88
C ALA A 583 32.70 -15.18 25.07
N ASP A 584 33.82 -15.19 24.35
CA ASP A 584 34.76 -14.07 24.24
C ASP A 584 34.76 -13.63 22.78
N GLY A 585 34.04 -12.55 22.47
CA GLY A 585 33.81 -12.10 21.09
C GLY A 585 33.19 -10.70 21.00
N ARG A 586 33.21 -10.14 19.80
CA ARG A 586 32.75 -8.77 19.47
C ARG A 586 31.23 -8.62 19.44
N TYR A 587 30.51 -9.72 19.23
CA TYR A 587 29.07 -9.71 18.96
C TYR A 587 28.28 -10.33 20.11
N ARG A 588 27.18 -9.68 20.48
CA ARG A 588 26.14 -10.26 21.33
C ARG A 588 24.79 -10.25 20.66
N TYR A 589 24.00 -11.27 20.94
CA TYR A 589 22.63 -11.41 20.45
C TYR A 589 21.63 -11.23 21.59
N ILE A 590 20.57 -10.47 21.33
CA ILE A 590 19.42 -10.33 22.21
C ILE A 590 18.10 -10.42 21.42
N ASP A 591 17.11 -11.07 22.01
CA ASP A 591 15.75 -11.21 21.49
C ASP A 591 14.73 -10.95 22.59
N TRP A 592 13.44 -11.13 22.27
CA TRP A 592 12.35 -10.93 23.22
C TRP A 592 12.54 -11.76 24.50
N ASP A 593 12.92 -13.03 24.38
CA ASP A 593 13.02 -13.94 25.53
C ASP A 593 14.21 -13.60 26.44
N THR A 594 15.30 -13.08 25.86
CA THR A 594 16.54 -12.73 26.58
C THR A 594 16.64 -11.25 26.95
N ARG A 595 15.66 -10.41 26.60
CA ARG A 595 15.71 -8.94 26.77
C ARG A 595 16.05 -8.47 28.18
N LEU A 596 15.60 -9.19 29.21
CA LEU A 596 15.84 -8.85 30.62
C LEU A 596 17.28 -9.10 31.08
N LEU A 597 18.10 -9.76 30.26
CA LEU A 597 19.51 -10.04 30.53
C LEU A 597 20.45 -8.97 29.98
N LEU A 598 19.91 -7.89 29.41
CA LEU A 598 20.70 -6.82 28.81
C LEU A 598 21.69 -6.20 29.82
N ALA A 599 22.98 -6.34 29.51
CA ALA A 599 24.09 -5.80 30.30
C ALA A 599 24.93 -4.82 29.47
N PRO A 600 25.77 -3.98 30.12
CA PRO A 600 26.84 -3.24 29.42
C PRO A 600 27.75 -4.17 28.61
N PRO A 601 28.39 -3.69 27.53
CA PRO A 601 29.37 -4.49 26.81
C PRO A 601 30.56 -4.84 27.71
N GLU A 602 30.97 -6.11 27.74
CA GLU A 602 32.11 -6.61 28.51
C GLU A 602 33.26 -7.11 27.61
N GLY A 603 34.50 -6.92 28.04
CA GLY A 603 35.67 -7.45 27.34
C GLY A 603 35.82 -6.89 25.92
N ARG A 604 35.66 -7.75 24.91
CA ARG A 604 35.76 -7.41 23.48
C ARG A 604 34.42 -7.05 22.83
N GLU A 605 33.32 -7.10 23.57
CA GLU A 605 31.99 -6.85 23.04
C GLU A 605 31.84 -5.41 22.53
N GLU A 606 31.31 -5.27 21.32
CA GLU A 606 31.18 -3.99 20.63
C GLU A 606 29.84 -3.86 19.91
N ILE A 607 29.33 -4.95 19.33
CA ILE A 607 28.17 -4.97 18.44
C ILE A 607 27.03 -5.75 19.09
N LEU A 608 25.88 -5.10 19.27
CA LEU A 608 24.66 -5.73 19.74
C LEU A 608 23.74 -6.05 18.56
N ILE A 609 23.48 -7.34 18.33
CA ILE A 609 22.45 -7.83 17.42
C ILE A 609 21.13 -7.90 18.17
N VAL A 610 20.15 -7.11 17.75
CA VAL A 610 18.79 -7.09 18.29
C VAL A 610 17.85 -7.78 17.30
N TYR A 611 17.26 -8.90 17.69
CA TYR A 611 16.27 -9.59 16.88
C TYR A 611 14.85 -9.11 17.23
N ALA A 612 14.34 -8.17 16.44
CA ALA A 612 13.11 -7.43 16.69
C ALA A 612 11.82 -8.26 16.52
N ARG A 613 11.86 -9.44 15.85
CA ARG A 613 10.63 -10.17 15.46
C ARG A 613 9.67 -10.43 16.62
N GLY A 614 10.19 -10.80 17.79
CA GLY A 614 9.39 -11.10 18.98
C GLY A 614 8.88 -9.87 19.74
N PHE A 615 9.42 -8.68 19.47
CA PHE A 615 9.03 -7.45 20.14
C PHE A 615 7.70 -6.89 19.59
N PRO A 616 6.87 -6.28 20.44
CA PRO A 616 5.69 -5.55 20.00
C PRO A 616 6.09 -4.36 19.11
N PRO A 617 5.24 -3.97 18.15
CA PRO A 617 5.57 -2.92 17.19
C PRO A 617 5.73 -1.53 17.81
N GLU A 618 5.10 -1.28 18.96
CA GLU A 618 5.13 -0.02 19.70
C GLU A 618 4.87 -0.29 21.20
N GLY A 619 4.96 0.76 22.03
CA GLY A 619 4.77 0.67 23.48
C GLY A 619 6.07 0.56 24.28
N ASN A 620 5.94 0.38 25.60
CA ASN A 620 7.09 0.41 26.52
C ASN A 620 8.05 -0.78 26.36
N ASP A 621 7.53 -1.91 25.88
CA ASP A 621 8.30 -3.14 25.69
C ASP A 621 8.82 -3.32 24.25
N CYS A 622 8.73 -2.30 23.38
CA CYS A 622 9.20 -2.44 21.99
C CYS A 622 10.74 -2.45 21.87
N ASP A 623 11.24 -2.89 20.72
CA ASP A 623 12.67 -2.97 20.43
C ASP A 623 13.35 -1.58 20.45
N ALA A 624 12.66 -0.52 20.03
CA ALA A 624 13.19 0.84 20.08
C ALA A 624 13.55 1.28 21.52
N ARG A 625 12.74 0.86 22.51
CA ARG A 625 13.04 1.12 23.93
C ARG A 625 14.24 0.32 24.43
N LEU A 626 14.37 -0.94 23.99
CA LEU A 626 15.53 -1.78 24.28
C LEU A 626 16.82 -1.17 23.70
N LEU A 627 16.78 -0.65 22.48
CA LEU A 627 17.91 0.02 21.83
C LEU A 627 18.38 1.24 22.64
N CYS A 628 17.44 2.05 23.14
CA CYS A 628 17.76 3.17 24.04
C CYS A 628 18.39 2.70 25.35
N GLU A 629 17.87 1.63 25.96
CA GLU A 629 18.44 1.06 27.18
C GLU A 629 19.86 0.53 26.95
N ALA A 630 20.09 -0.17 25.84
CA ALA A 630 21.39 -0.69 25.47
C ALA A 630 22.40 0.45 25.24
N TYR A 631 21.98 1.54 24.59
CA TYR A 631 22.80 2.74 24.44
C TYR A 631 23.16 3.37 25.79
N ALA A 632 22.20 3.50 26.71
CA ALA A 632 22.46 4.02 28.05
C ALA A 632 23.45 3.15 28.84
N LYS A 633 23.52 1.84 28.54
CA LYS A 633 24.51 0.91 29.09
C LYS A 633 25.86 0.92 28.36
N GLY A 634 26.02 1.71 27.30
CA GLY A 634 27.30 1.93 26.61
C GLY A 634 27.44 1.28 25.23
N TRP A 635 26.44 0.54 24.75
CA TRP A 635 26.46 -0.01 23.39
C TRP A 635 26.36 1.11 22.34
N LYS A 636 27.15 1.03 21.27
CA LYS A 636 27.17 2.06 20.19
C LYS A 636 26.99 1.51 18.79
N ARG A 637 27.09 0.19 18.59
CA ARG A 637 26.97 -0.45 17.28
C ARG A 637 25.86 -1.49 17.36
N PHE A 638 24.84 -1.33 16.52
CA PHE A 638 23.64 -2.14 16.55
C PHE A 638 23.37 -2.77 15.18
N ILE A 639 23.06 -4.06 15.17
CA ILE A 639 22.45 -4.75 14.03
C ILE A 639 21.02 -5.09 14.46
N ALA A 640 20.05 -4.32 14.00
CA ALA A 640 18.65 -4.53 14.33
C ALA A 640 17.99 -5.30 13.17
N CYS A 641 17.53 -6.53 13.43
CA CYS A 641 17.11 -7.46 12.39
C CYS A 641 15.80 -8.18 12.71
N GLY A 642 15.17 -8.78 11.70
CA GLY A 642 13.91 -9.51 11.88
C GLY A 642 12.68 -8.60 11.99
N TYR A 643 12.79 -7.36 11.51
CA TYR A 643 11.71 -6.39 11.48
C TYR A 643 10.51 -6.86 10.64
N ARG A 644 9.32 -6.63 11.18
CA ARG A 644 7.99 -6.91 10.61
C ARG A 644 7.00 -5.77 10.91
N GLY A 645 7.46 -4.54 10.81
CA GLY A 645 6.68 -3.33 11.06
C GLY A 645 6.88 -2.67 12.42
N GLN A 646 7.89 -3.08 13.22
CA GLN A 646 8.20 -2.36 14.46
C GLN A 646 8.60 -0.92 14.17
N ARG A 647 8.04 0.02 14.94
CA ARG A 647 8.12 1.47 14.73
C ARG A 647 9.22 2.10 15.58
N PHE A 648 9.55 3.34 15.24
CA PHE A 648 10.39 4.23 16.06
C PHE A 648 11.85 3.79 16.25
N THR A 649 12.39 2.91 15.40
CA THR A 649 13.80 2.50 15.46
C THR A 649 14.73 3.73 15.38
N GLY A 650 15.61 3.89 16.38
CA GLY A 650 16.52 5.03 16.50
C GLY A 650 15.98 6.21 17.32
N ASN A 651 14.71 6.18 17.73
CA ASN A 651 14.09 7.29 18.45
C ASN A 651 14.38 7.23 19.95
N GLY A 652 14.55 8.40 20.58
CA GLY A 652 14.61 8.51 22.04
C GLY A 652 16.01 8.33 22.66
N PHE A 653 17.07 8.24 21.85
CA PHE A 653 18.46 8.18 22.32
C PHE A 653 18.94 9.50 22.97
N GLY A 654 18.21 10.60 22.74
CA GLY A 654 18.61 11.93 23.19
C GLY A 654 19.61 12.61 22.24
N PRO A 655 20.13 13.79 22.62
CA PRO A 655 21.08 14.54 21.80
C PRO A 655 22.50 13.94 21.86
N GLY A 656 23.34 14.29 20.88
CA GLY A 656 24.78 14.03 20.94
C GLY A 656 25.17 12.57 20.70
N THR A 657 24.51 11.91 19.75
CA THR A 657 24.67 10.47 19.46
C THR A 657 25.76 10.17 18.43
N GLN A 658 26.73 11.07 18.26
CA GLN A 658 27.85 10.88 17.34
C GLN A 658 28.64 9.61 17.67
N GLY A 659 28.95 8.82 16.64
CA GLY A 659 29.63 7.53 16.77
C GLY A 659 28.70 6.34 17.06
N VAL A 660 27.40 6.56 17.25
CA VAL A 660 26.40 5.49 17.27
C VAL A 660 26.01 5.12 15.84
N ARG A 661 25.90 3.81 15.55
CA ARG A 661 25.41 3.29 14.27
C ARG A 661 24.38 2.18 14.46
N ILE A 662 23.31 2.22 13.67
CA ILE A 662 22.29 1.18 13.60
C ILE A 662 22.15 0.69 12.14
N ASP A 663 22.36 -0.60 11.92
CA ASP A 663 22.10 -1.29 10.66
C ASP A 663 20.78 -2.05 10.76
N VAL A 664 19.81 -1.71 9.91
CA VAL A 664 18.41 -2.17 10.00
C VAL A 664 18.09 -3.16 8.87
N TYR A 665 17.70 -4.38 9.25
CA TYR A 665 17.39 -5.48 8.34
C TYR A 665 15.96 -5.98 8.49
N GLY A 666 15.22 -6.03 7.38
CA GLY A 666 13.82 -6.45 7.32
C GLY A 666 12.91 -5.28 6.97
N SER A 667 11.61 -5.42 7.26
CA SER A 667 10.63 -4.35 7.02
C SER A 667 10.37 -3.58 8.30
N SER A 668 11.16 -2.54 8.57
CA SER A 668 10.91 -1.60 9.67
C SER A 668 9.59 -0.85 9.44
N GLY A 669 8.90 -0.47 10.51
CA GLY A 669 7.69 0.33 10.46
C GLY A 669 7.94 1.84 10.39
N ASP A 670 6.86 2.60 10.58
CA ASP A 670 6.84 4.05 10.57
C ASP A 670 7.79 4.70 11.61
N TYR A 671 8.12 5.98 11.38
CA TYR A 671 8.88 6.83 12.32
C TYR A 671 10.31 6.40 12.61
N LEU A 672 10.89 5.50 11.81
CA LEU A 672 12.32 5.19 11.90
C LEU A 672 13.15 6.48 11.77
N ALA A 673 14.23 6.59 12.54
CA ALA A 673 15.13 7.75 12.57
C ALA A 673 14.47 9.10 12.92
N SER A 674 13.29 9.10 13.54
CA SER A 674 12.63 10.34 13.94
C SER A 674 13.35 10.97 15.15
N GLY A 675 13.69 12.25 14.99
CA GLY A 675 14.33 13.05 16.04
C GLY A 675 15.78 12.67 16.35
N ILE A 676 16.47 11.92 15.48
CA ILE A 676 17.88 11.60 15.70
C ILE A 676 18.77 12.85 15.66
N ASP A 677 19.83 12.83 16.47
CA ASP A 677 20.77 13.94 16.64
C ASP A 677 22.21 13.39 16.77
N GLY A 678 22.81 13.03 15.63
CA GLY A 678 24.23 12.71 15.50
C GLY A 678 24.58 11.30 15.02
N MET A 679 23.71 10.31 15.25
CA MET A 679 23.96 8.91 14.87
C MET A 679 23.86 8.65 13.37
N GLU A 680 24.33 7.47 12.96
CA GLU A 680 24.13 6.95 11.61
C GLU A 680 23.15 5.77 11.60
N ILE A 681 22.20 5.77 10.65
CA ILE A 681 21.29 4.64 10.44
C ILE A 681 21.33 4.22 8.97
N TYR A 682 21.51 2.92 8.74
CA TYR A 682 21.53 2.29 7.41
C TYR A 682 20.36 1.31 7.32
N VAL A 683 19.47 1.53 6.36
CA VAL A 683 18.30 0.67 6.10
C VAL A 683 18.57 -0.18 4.87
N HIS A 684 18.73 -1.49 5.08
CA HIS A 684 19.09 -2.48 4.06
C HIS A 684 17.86 -2.98 3.27
N GLY A 685 17.12 -2.04 2.69
CA GLY A 685 15.86 -2.26 1.99
C GLY A 685 15.03 -0.98 1.91
N ASN A 686 13.72 -1.14 1.79
CA ASN A 686 12.78 -0.02 1.81
C ASN A 686 12.46 0.42 3.24
N ALA A 687 12.08 1.68 3.41
CA ALA A 687 11.58 2.24 4.65
C ALA A 687 10.14 2.75 4.47
N GLN A 688 9.36 2.74 5.55
CA GLN A 688 7.95 3.12 5.56
C GLN A 688 7.77 4.63 5.74
N ASP A 689 6.58 5.05 6.20
CA ASP A 689 6.19 6.44 6.33
C ASP A 689 6.89 7.15 7.49
N GLN A 690 6.92 8.49 7.41
CA GLN A 690 7.43 9.39 8.46
C GLN A 690 8.89 9.11 8.86
N LEU A 691 9.64 8.45 7.99
CA LEU A 691 11.06 8.21 8.13
C LEU A 691 11.81 9.54 8.32
N GLY A 692 12.63 9.67 9.36
CA GLY A 692 13.45 10.86 9.58
C GLY A 692 12.67 12.11 9.96
N GLN A 693 11.43 11.96 10.47
CA GLN A 693 10.66 13.09 10.98
C GLN A 693 11.48 13.88 12.01
N ILE A 694 11.43 15.21 11.97
CA ILE A 694 12.17 16.12 12.86
C ILE A 694 13.67 15.80 13.05
N LEU A 695 14.28 15.08 12.11
CA LEU A 695 15.70 14.71 12.15
C LEU A 695 16.58 15.95 12.28
N LYS A 696 17.46 15.98 13.27
CA LYS A 696 18.25 17.17 13.60
C LYS A 696 19.67 17.13 13.04
N ASP A 697 20.36 16.03 13.22
CA ASP A 697 21.75 15.83 12.77
C ASP A 697 22.07 14.34 12.64
N GLY A 698 23.14 13.99 11.93
CA GLY A 698 23.54 12.60 11.68
C GLY A 698 23.37 12.18 10.22
N LYS A 699 23.42 10.86 9.98
CA LYS A 699 23.36 10.29 8.63
C LYS A 699 22.29 9.21 8.52
N LEU A 700 21.49 9.26 7.46
CA LEU A 700 20.50 8.23 7.16
C LEU A 700 20.69 7.73 5.72
N VAL A 701 20.83 6.42 5.55
CA VAL A 701 21.03 5.78 4.24
C VAL A 701 19.95 4.73 4.02
N VAL A 702 19.28 4.76 2.88
CA VAL A 702 18.22 3.81 2.52
C VAL A 702 18.55 3.17 1.17
N PHE A 703 18.75 1.84 1.16
CA PHE A 703 19.06 1.03 -0.03
C PHE A 703 17.80 0.59 -0.80
N GLY A 704 16.75 1.41 -0.74
CA GLY A 704 15.43 1.14 -1.31
C GLY A 704 14.61 2.42 -1.41
N ASP A 705 13.29 2.25 -1.45
CA ASP A 705 12.31 3.36 -1.48
C ASP A 705 11.93 3.83 -0.07
N VAL A 706 11.41 5.06 0.03
CA VAL A 706 10.90 5.65 1.28
C VAL A 706 9.42 6.05 1.16
N GLY A 707 8.66 5.88 2.25
CA GLY A 707 7.23 6.14 2.32
C GLY A 707 6.82 7.61 2.40
N GLN A 708 5.55 7.83 2.74
CA GLN A 708 4.90 9.14 2.82
C GLN A 708 5.54 10.04 3.88
N THR A 709 5.55 11.35 3.66
CA THR A 709 6.01 12.36 4.64
C THR A 709 7.43 12.13 5.18
N PHE A 710 8.29 11.53 4.34
CA PHE A 710 9.71 11.38 4.60
C PHE A 710 10.34 12.72 4.99
N MET A 711 11.09 12.76 6.11
CA MET A 711 11.72 13.95 6.69
C MET A 711 10.78 15.11 7.02
N TYR A 712 9.53 14.82 7.38
CA TYR A 712 8.60 15.83 7.84
C TYR A 712 9.19 16.67 9.00
N GLY A 713 9.24 17.99 8.82
CA GLY A 713 9.71 18.90 9.85
C GLY A 713 11.19 18.80 10.22
N ALA A 714 12.01 18.08 9.42
CA ALA A 714 13.44 17.88 9.68
C ALA A 714 14.19 19.22 9.84
N LYS A 715 15.25 19.21 10.66
CA LYS A 715 16.08 20.39 10.99
C LYS A 715 17.48 20.33 10.33
N GLY A 716 17.95 19.13 9.96
CA GLY A 716 19.30 18.92 9.45
C GLY A 716 19.56 17.49 8.98
N GLY A 717 20.82 17.07 9.06
CA GLY A 717 21.29 15.73 8.67
C GLY A 717 21.67 15.56 7.20
N GLN A 718 22.40 14.48 6.92
CA GLN A 718 22.76 14.03 5.57
C GLN A 718 21.99 12.75 5.25
N VAL A 719 21.18 12.77 4.21
CA VAL A 719 20.28 11.64 3.89
C VAL A 719 20.43 11.19 2.44
N TYR A 720 20.52 9.89 2.23
CA TYR A 720 20.75 9.27 0.93
C TYR A 720 19.72 8.17 0.67
N VAL A 721 18.96 8.30 -0.40
CA VAL A 721 17.93 7.34 -0.81
C VAL A 721 18.28 6.78 -2.20
N MET A 722 18.45 5.46 -2.28
CA MET A 722 18.77 4.78 -3.54
C MET A 722 17.57 4.74 -4.50
N GLY A 723 16.36 4.62 -3.96
CA GLY A 723 15.12 4.53 -4.73
C GLY A 723 14.34 5.84 -4.76
N ASN A 724 13.01 5.71 -4.75
CA ASN A 724 12.05 6.79 -4.83
C ASN A 724 11.59 7.23 -3.42
N ALA A 725 11.01 8.43 -3.35
CA ALA A 725 10.20 8.89 -2.24
C ALA A 725 8.72 8.94 -2.63
N ALA A 726 7.82 8.64 -1.70
CA ALA A 726 6.38 8.77 -1.91
C ALA A 726 5.93 10.26 -1.87
N GLY A 727 4.72 10.54 -1.37
CA GLY A 727 4.17 11.90 -1.29
C GLY A 727 4.71 12.73 -0.12
N ARG A 728 4.75 14.05 -0.32
CA ARG A 728 5.15 15.09 0.65
C ARG A 728 6.54 14.91 1.30
N PRO A 729 7.58 14.47 0.59
CA PRO A 729 8.92 14.39 1.16
C PRO A 729 9.45 15.80 1.51
N LEU A 730 10.07 15.93 2.68
CA LEU A 730 10.61 17.15 3.28
C LEU A 730 9.58 18.26 3.57
N ILE A 731 8.30 17.91 3.70
CA ILE A 731 7.29 18.90 4.10
C ILE A 731 7.67 19.59 5.41
N ASN A 732 7.57 20.92 5.46
CA ASN A 732 7.93 21.76 6.61
C ASN A 732 9.37 21.60 7.13
N ALA A 733 10.29 21.02 6.34
CA ALA A 733 11.68 20.91 6.75
C ALA A 733 12.36 22.29 6.74
N VAL A 734 13.23 22.52 7.72
CA VAL A 734 13.87 23.81 8.01
C VAL A 734 15.36 23.63 8.32
N GLY A 735 16.12 24.72 8.36
CA GLY A 735 17.51 24.66 8.78
C GLY A 735 18.42 24.09 7.69
N LYS A 736 19.12 22.98 7.96
CA LYS A 736 20.24 22.50 7.13
C LYS A 736 20.12 21.05 6.58
N PRO A 737 18.94 20.51 6.24
CA PRO A 737 18.85 19.16 5.67
C PRO A 737 19.59 19.08 4.33
N ARG A 738 20.35 18.01 4.11
CA ARG A 738 21.10 17.75 2.86
C ARG A 738 20.70 16.36 2.35
N VAL A 739 19.87 16.32 1.31
CA VAL A 739 19.20 15.07 0.91
C VAL A 739 19.49 14.73 -0.54
N VAL A 740 19.81 13.47 -0.82
CA VAL A 740 19.94 12.91 -2.17
C VAL A 740 18.86 11.84 -2.39
N ILE A 741 18.02 12.04 -3.40
CA ILE A 741 17.02 11.08 -3.85
C ILE A 741 17.42 10.67 -5.28
N ASN A 742 17.83 9.41 -5.45
CA ASN A 742 18.28 8.95 -6.76
C ASN A 742 17.15 8.67 -7.72
N GLY A 743 16.04 8.13 -7.21
CA GLY A 743 14.80 7.94 -7.94
C GLY A 743 14.06 9.25 -8.18
N THR A 744 12.76 9.18 -7.98
CA THR A 744 11.88 10.34 -8.05
C THR A 744 11.14 10.57 -6.73
N ALA A 745 10.31 11.61 -6.69
CA ALA A 745 9.28 11.80 -5.69
C ALA A 745 7.91 11.79 -6.38
N LEU A 746 6.85 11.44 -5.65
CA LEU A 746 5.49 11.55 -6.17
C LEU A 746 5.07 13.03 -6.16
N ASP A 747 4.21 13.49 -5.25
CA ASP A 747 3.80 14.91 -5.18
C ASP A 747 4.40 15.65 -3.99
N TYR A 748 4.38 16.99 -4.06
CA TYR A 748 4.72 17.91 -2.96
C TYR A 748 6.16 17.79 -2.42
N LEU A 749 7.13 17.50 -3.29
CA LEU A 749 8.54 17.48 -2.86
C LEU A 749 8.96 18.86 -2.34
N ALA A 750 9.38 18.90 -1.08
CA ALA A 750 9.83 20.09 -0.35
C ALA A 750 8.76 21.19 -0.28
N GLU A 751 7.51 20.79 -0.01
CA GLU A 751 6.44 21.70 0.38
C GLU A 751 6.77 22.43 1.70
N SER A 752 6.53 23.75 1.72
CA SER A 752 6.81 24.63 2.87
C SER A 752 8.25 24.48 3.38
N PHE A 753 9.22 24.34 2.47
CA PHE A 753 10.63 24.22 2.81
C PHE A 753 11.21 25.57 3.25
N MET A 754 11.74 25.64 4.46
CA MET A 754 12.25 26.86 5.08
C MET A 754 13.72 26.71 5.48
N ALA A 755 14.52 26.20 4.55
CA ALA A 755 15.89 25.77 4.83
C ALA A 755 16.95 26.85 4.60
N GLY A 756 16.60 28.14 4.46
CA GLY A 756 17.59 29.22 4.26
C GLY A 756 18.44 29.07 2.99
N ASP A 757 19.51 29.86 2.81
CA ASP A 757 20.33 29.80 1.58
C ASP A 757 21.31 28.61 1.60
N PRO A 758 21.23 27.67 0.63
CA PRO A 758 22.14 26.52 0.51
C PRO A 758 23.63 26.87 0.59
N HIS A 759 23.99 28.03 0.05
CA HIS A 759 25.37 28.55 -0.04
C HIS A 759 25.88 29.19 1.26
N ASN A 760 24.99 29.44 2.21
CA ASN A 760 25.26 30.02 3.52
C ASN A 760 24.80 29.07 4.65
N GLY A 761 24.94 27.76 4.42
CA GLY A 761 24.66 26.72 5.43
C GLY A 761 23.23 26.19 5.43
N GLY A 762 22.32 26.75 4.64
CA GLY A 762 20.94 26.29 4.47
C GLY A 762 20.80 24.93 3.77
N GLY A 763 19.63 24.30 3.87
CA GLY A 763 19.36 22.96 3.33
C GLY A 763 19.03 22.92 1.84
N PHE A 764 19.19 21.73 1.24
CA PHE A 764 18.83 21.46 -0.14
C PHE A 764 18.46 19.99 -0.38
N VAL A 765 17.83 19.73 -1.53
CA VAL A 765 17.57 18.40 -2.06
C VAL A 765 18.27 18.22 -3.42
N ILE A 766 18.86 17.06 -3.67
CA ILE A 766 19.31 16.61 -4.99
C ILE A 766 18.35 15.54 -5.47
N LEU A 767 17.76 15.72 -6.64
CA LEU A 767 16.83 14.77 -7.27
C LEU A 767 17.43 14.28 -8.59
N ASN A 768 17.80 13.00 -8.69
CA ASN A 768 18.52 12.49 -9.88
C ASN A 768 17.61 11.90 -10.96
N GLY A 769 16.40 11.40 -10.64
CA GLY A 769 15.50 10.86 -11.66
C GLY A 769 16.03 9.60 -12.35
N MET A 770 16.67 8.71 -11.61
CA MET A 770 17.30 7.49 -12.10
C MET A 770 16.62 6.23 -11.52
N THR A 771 16.68 5.12 -12.23
CA THR A 771 16.22 3.82 -11.72
C THR A 771 17.19 2.73 -12.16
N PHE A 772 16.90 1.49 -11.79
CA PHE A 772 17.65 0.32 -12.24
C PHE A 772 16.77 -0.52 -13.15
N ASP A 773 17.32 -0.93 -14.28
CA ASP A 773 16.67 -1.94 -15.12
C ASP A 773 16.76 -3.34 -14.49
N ASP A 774 16.16 -4.33 -15.15
CA ASP A 774 16.14 -5.69 -14.65
C ASP A 774 17.55 -6.30 -14.52
N ALA A 775 18.51 -5.85 -15.32
CA ALA A 775 19.93 -6.27 -15.26
C ALA A 775 20.73 -5.50 -14.19
N GLY A 776 20.08 -4.61 -13.43
CA GLY A 776 20.71 -3.80 -12.41
C GLY A 776 21.58 -2.67 -12.95
N LYS A 777 21.40 -2.29 -14.22
CA LYS A 777 22.06 -1.12 -14.79
C LYS A 777 21.28 0.14 -14.46
N VAL A 778 22.00 1.22 -14.14
CA VAL A 778 21.39 2.54 -13.90
C VAL A 778 20.85 3.10 -15.22
N VAL A 779 19.59 3.50 -15.23
CA VAL A 779 18.89 4.08 -16.38
C VAL A 779 18.09 5.32 -15.97
N GLU A 780 17.89 6.25 -16.90
CA GLU A 780 17.11 7.46 -16.67
C GLU A 780 15.59 7.13 -16.61
N LEU A 781 14.88 7.73 -15.65
CA LEU A 781 13.42 7.70 -15.63
C LEU A 781 12.86 8.54 -16.78
N PRO A 782 11.70 8.18 -17.36
CA PRO A 782 11.08 8.96 -18.43
C PRO A 782 10.84 10.42 -18.05
N ARG A 783 10.62 10.69 -16.76
CA ARG A 783 10.59 12.02 -16.15
C ARG A 783 11.33 12.01 -14.82
N PRO A 784 12.16 13.01 -14.51
CA PRO A 784 12.87 13.06 -13.23
C PRO A 784 11.95 13.40 -12.06
N TYR A 785 10.83 14.11 -12.30
CA TYR A 785 9.76 14.37 -11.33
C TYR A 785 8.38 14.30 -12.02
N PRO A 786 7.57 13.25 -11.75
CA PRO A 786 6.25 13.08 -12.35
C PRO A 786 5.12 13.78 -11.59
N GLY A 787 5.36 14.33 -10.41
CA GLY A 787 4.30 14.94 -9.60
C GLY A 787 4.04 16.41 -9.87
N SER A 788 3.14 16.96 -9.05
CA SER A 788 2.75 18.37 -8.99
C SER A 788 3.30 19.06 -7.74
N ASN A 789 3.11 20.38 -7.66
CA ASN A 789 3.40 21.20 -6.47
C ASN A 789 4.86 21.05 -5.95
N LEU A 790 5.81 20.98 -6.86
CA LEU A 790 7.24 20.95 -6.54
C LEU A 790 7.65 22.25 -5.84
N PHE A 791 8.33 22.11 -4.71
CA PHE A 791 8.83 23.25 -3.93
C PHE A 791 7.74 24.23 -3.50
N SER A 792 6.52 23.72 -3.28
CA SER A 792 5.36 24.55 -3.01
C SER A 792 5.50 25.33 -1.70
N LEU A 793 5.09 26.60 -1.65
CA LEU A 793 5.12 27.44 -0.43
C LEU A 793 6.50 27.55 0.26
N ALA A 794 7.59 27.18 -0.42
CA ALA A 794 8.92 27.25 0.14
C ALA A 794 9.36 28.71 0.35
N SER A 795 10.04 28.98 1.45
CA SER A 795 10.62 30.30 1.78
C SER A 795 12.14 30.30 1.83
N GLY A 796 12.78 29.12 1.72
CA GLY A 796 14.22 28.97 1.67
C GLY A 796 14.65 27.58 1.23
N GLY A 797 15.91 27.42 0.92
CA GLY A 797 16.52 26.21 0.39
C GLY A 797 16.58 26.18 -1.13
N ALA A 798 16.99 25.04 -1.68
CA ALA A 798 16.92 24.78 -3.12
C ALA A 798 16.72 23.29 -3.42
N ILE A 799 16.23 23.01 -4.62
CA ILE A 799 16.31 21.69 -5.24
C ILE A 799 17.29 21.76 -6.40
N PHE A 800 18.24 20.82 -6.45
CA PHE A 800 19.10 20.57 -7.59
C PHE A 800 18.59 19.32 -8.31
N VAL A 801 17.88 19.52 -9.41
CA VAL A 801 17.22 18.45 -10.16
C VAL A 801 18.02 18.12 -11.41
N ARG A 802 18.31 16.83 -11.63
CA ARG A 802 18.84 16.33 -12.89
C ARG A 802 17.69 16.31 -13.90
N ASP A 803 17.72 17.24 -14.85
CA ASP A 803 16.69 17.43 -15.88
C ASP A 803 17.36 17.80 -17.22
N PRO A 804 18.13 16.87 -17.82
CA PRO A 804 18.92 17.16 -19.01
C PRO A 804 18.07 17.43 -20.26
N HIS A 805 16.82 16.96 -20.27
CA HIS A 805 15.88 17.13 -21.38
C HIS A 805 14.89 18.28 -21.15
N ARG A 806 15.01 19.04 -20.06
CA ARG A 806 14.13 20.16 -19.69
C ARG A 806 12.65 19.79 -19.65
N GLN A 807 12.35 18.64 -19.05
CA GLN A 807 10.98 18.13 -18.92
C GLN A 807 10.20 18.78 -17.79
N LEU A 808 10.88 19.37 -16.79
CA LEU A 808 10.19 20.10 -15.73
C LEU A 808 9.75 21.47 -16.23
N VAL A 809 8.49 21.81 -15.93
CA VAL A 809 7.83 23.05 -16.37
C VAL A 809 7.44 23.94 -15.19
N ASP A 810 7.17 25.22 -15.46
CA ASP A 810 6.86 26.20 -14.42
C ASP A 810 5.53 25.90 -13.70
N GLU A 811 4.57 25.27 -14.39
CA GLU A 811 3.27 24.89 -13.86
C GLU A 811 3.36 23.82 -12.76
N GLN A 812 4.46 23.08 -12.69
CA GLN A 812 4.72 22.16 -11.58
C GLN A 812 5.21 22.87 -10.32
N LEU A 813 5.65 24.13 -10.42
CA LEU A 813 6.16 24.93 -9.31
C LEU A 813 5.02 25.75 -8.69
N ASN A 814 4.95 25.78 -7.35
CA ASN A 814 3.94 26.57 -6.63
C ASN A 814 4.59 27.49 -5.58
N GLY A 815 5.23 28.57 -6.02
CA GLY A 815 6.07 29.44 -5.17
C GLY A 815 7.57 29.19 -5.31
N GLY A 816 7.97 28.31 -6.22
CA GLY A 816 9.35 28.15 -6.68
C GLY A 816 9.59 28.79 -8.06
N VAL A 817 10.86 28.93 -8.43
CA VAL A 817 11.30 29.38 -9.77
C VAL A 817 12.58 28.66 -10.18
N PHE A 818 12.74 28.37 -11.47
CA PHE A 818 14.02 27.89 -11.99
C PHE A 818 15.07 29.00 -11.97
N ASP A 819 16.26 28.66 -11.50
CA ASP A 819 17.42 29.53 -11.40
C ASP A 819 18.58 28.91 -12.21
N PRO A 820 19.47 29.70 -12.82
CA PRO A 820 20.64 29.16 -13.50
C PRO A 820 21.50 28.30 -12.57
N PHE A 821 21.90 27.12 -13.04
CA PHE A 821 22.82 26.25 -12.33
C PHE A 821 24.27 26.72 -12.55
N THR A 822 24.99 27.00 -11.46
CA THR A 822 26.32 27.61 -11.49
C THR A 822 27.44 26.65 -11.10
N ALA A 823 28.70 27.03 -11.34
CA ALA A 823 29.85 26.27 -10.85
C ALA A 823 29.90 26.19 -9.31
N ARG A 824 29.41 27.22 -8.61
CA ARG A 824 29.29 27.22 -7.14
C ARG A 824 28.26 26.20 -6.67
N ASP A 825 27.14 26.06 -7.39
CA ASP A 825 26.15 25.02 -7.11
C ASP A 825 26.75 23.62 -7.29
N TRP A 826 27.52 23.40 -8.36
CA TRP A 826 28.22 22.13 -8.56
C TRP A 826 29.18 21.80 -7.43
N GLN A 827 30.03 22.75 -7.03
CA GLN A 827 30.96 22.58 -5.91
C GLN A 827 30.23 22.26 -4.60
N LEU A 828 29.04 22.84 -4.39
CA LEU A 828 28.21 22.57 -3.22
C LEU A 828 27.68 21.14 -3.18
N ILE A 829 27.19 20.61 -4.31
CA ILE A 829 26.52 19.30 -4.35
C ILE A 829 27.47 18.13 -4.61
N LEU A 830 28.64 18.36 -5.21
CA LEU A 830 29.59 17.31 -5.60
C LEU A 830 29.98 16.36 -4.46
N PRO A 831 30.29 16.81 -3.23
CA PRO A 831 30.64 15.89 -2.13
C PRO A 831 29.52 14.91 -1.78
N TYR A 832 28.26 15.34 -1.89
CA TYR A 832 27.09 14.49 -1.64
C TYR A 832 26.88 13.50 -2.77
N LEU A 833 27.15 13.89 -4.02
CA LEU A 833 27.13 12.97 -5.16
C LEU A 833 28.27 11.93 -5.08
N GLN A 834 29.43 12.29 -4.54
CA GLN A 834 30.55 11.36 -4.32
C GLN A 834 30.22 10.33 -3.25
N GLU A 835 29.61 10.76 -2.14
CA GLU A 835 29.14 9.83 -1.12
C GLU A 835 28.01 8.95 -1.65
N ASN A 836 27.13 9.49 -2.49
CA ASN A 836 26.09 8.74 -3.18
C ASN A 836 26.66 7.66 -4.11
N GLU A 837 27.69 7.98 -4.90
CA GLU A 837 28.42 7.02 -5.74
C GLU A 837 29.07 5.92 -4.89
N ARG A 838 29.69 6.29 -3.76
CA ARG A 838 30.29 5.33 -2.82
C ARG A 838 29.26 4.37 -2.22
N LEU A 839 28.08 4.88 -1.85
CA LEU A 839 27.02 4.11 -1.21
C LEU A 839 26.30 3.19 -2.19
N PHE A 840 25.91 3.70 -3.37
CA PHE A 840 24.98 3.01 -4.27
C PHE A 840 25.60 2.54 -5.59
N GLY A 841 26.84 2.92 -5.88
CA GLY A 841 27.50 2.61 -7.16
C GLY A 841 26.93 3.38 -8.36
N ILE A 842 26.11 4.41 -8.12
CA ILE A 842 25.56 5.31 -9.14
C ILE A 842 26.64 6.33 -9.49
N SER A 843 27.25 6.16 -10.66
CA SER A 843 28.43 6.90 -11.03
C SER A 843 28.13 8.32 -11.47
N ILE A 844 28.92 9.27 -10.98
CA ILE A 844 28.77 10.68 -11.34
C ILE A 844 29.02 10.86 -12.85
N ASP A 845 30.13 10.32 -13.36
CA ASP A 845 30.49 10.50 -14.75
C ASP A 845 29.66 9.61 -15.68
N ARG A 846 29.57 8.31 -15.39
CA ARG A 846 28.95 7.32 -16.28
C ARG A 846 27.42 7.37 -16.25
N ASP A 847 26.81 7.63 -15.10
CA ASP A 847 25.35 7.50 -14.94
C ASP A 847 24.65 8.86 -14.84
N LEU A 848 25.19 9.79 -14.06
CA LEU A 848 24.53 11.09 -13.82
C LEU A 848 24.84 12.12 -14.93
N LEU A 849 26.13 12.31 -15.28
CA LEU A 849 26.56 13.32 -16.25
C LEU A 849 26.55 12.83 -17.70
N THR A 850 26.45 11.53 -17.94
CA THR A 850 26.33 10.98 -19.29
C THR A 850 24.87 10.91 -19.70
N VAL A 851 24.52 11.61 -20.77
CA VAL A 851 23.16 11.68 -21.32
C VAL A 851 23.23 11.26 -22.78
N ASN A 852 22.39 10.28 -23.18
CA ASN A 852 22.41 9.70 -24.52
C ASN A 852 23.81 9.19 -24.95
N GLY A 853 24.57 8.63 -24.01
CA GLY A 853 25.92 8.10 -24.26
C GLY A 853 27.03 9.14 -24.32
N GLU A 854 26.73 10.43 -24.16
CA GLU A 854 27.72 11.50 -24.16
C GLU A 854 27.84 12.15 -22.78
N ARG A 855 29.08 12.30 -22.30
CA ARG A 855 29.36 13.06 -21.07
C ARG A 855 29.07 14.54 -21.31
N LYS A 856 28.19 15.11 -20.48
CA LYS A 856 27.81 16.53 -20.49
C LYS A 856 28.43 17.26 -19.31
N ASN A 857 28.46 18.59 -19.39
CA ASN A 857 28.84 19.42 -18.26
C ASN A 857 27.70 19.49 -17.24
N PRO A 858 27.98 19.65 -15.92
CA PRO A 858 26.95 19.68 -14.88
C PRO A 858 25.80 20.67 -15.13
N GLY A 859 26.08 21.88 -15.63
CA GLY A 859 25.02 22.87 -15.92
C GLY A 859 24.15 22.56 -17.15
N GLN A 860 24.49 21.53 -17.93
CA GLN A 860 23.63 21.00 -19.00
C GLN A 860 22.72 19.87 -18.49
N VAL A 861 23.00 19.35 -17.29
CA VAL A 861 22.34 18.18 -16.71
C VAL A 861 21.45 18.59 -15.54
N TYR A 862 21.95 19.48 -14.68
CA TYR A 862 21.25 19.93 -13.49
C TYR A 862 20.63 21.32 -13.67
N ARG A 863 19.43 21.47 -13.11
CA ARG A 863 18.73 22.75 -12.93
C ARG A 863 18.57 23.02 -11.44
N LYS A 864 18.47 24.30 -11.09
CA LYS A 864 18.19 24.72 -9.70
C LYS A 864 16.77 25.25 -9.61
N VAL A 865 16.04 24.82 -8.60
CA VAL A 865 14.76 25.41 -8.18
C VAL A 865 15.01 26.15 -6.86
N LYS A 866 14.58 27.40 -6.76
CA LYS A 866 14.65 28.21 -5.54
C LYS A 866 13.30 28.83 -5.21
N ALA A 867 13.15 29.31 -3.98
CA ALA A 867 11.94 30.01 -3.56
C ALA A 867 11.84 31.37 -4.27
N VAL A 868 10.62 31.78 -4.62
CA VAL A 868 10.36 33.14 -5.10
C VAL A 868 10.58 34.12 -3.95
N GLN A 869 11.26 35.24 -4.22
CA GLN A 869 11.33 36.34 -3.24
C GLN A 869 9.98 37.07 -3.21
N LEU A 870 9.14 36.78 -2.21
CA LEU A 870 7.91 37.52 -1.98
C LEU A 870 8.25 38.91 -1.44
N ALA A 871 7.79 39.98 -2.11
CA ALA A 871 8.01 41.37 -1.71
C ALA A 871 7.50 41.70 -0.28
N VAL A 872 6.54 40.92 0.21
CA VAL A 872 5.99 41.04 1.58
C VAL A 872 7.00 40.59 2.65
N LEU A 873 7.92 39.66 2.31
CA LEU A 873 8.94 39.15 3.23
C LEU A 873 10.22 40.02 3.24
N THR A 874 10.43 40.87 2.25
CA THR A 874 11.62 41.72 2.13
C THR A 874 11.44 43.12 2.74
N GLY A 875 10.26 43.43 3.32
CA GLY A 875 9.98 44.74 3.89
C GLY A 875 10.05 45.89 2.87
N ALA A 876 10.09 45.59 1.57
CA ALA A 876 10.14 46.59 0.53
C ALA A 876 8.74 47.16 0.32
N THR A 877 8.46 48.29 0.97
CA THR A 877 7.36 49.18 0.60
C THR A 877 7.48 49.50 -0.89
N LYS A 878 6.56 48.99 -1.71
CA LYS A 878 6.32 49.56 -3.04
C LYS A 878 6.06 51.05 -2.85
N ALA A 879 6.81 51.89 -3.55
CA ALA A 879 6.49 53.31 -3.66
C ALA A 879 5.05 53.44 -4.21
N PRO A 880 4.25 54.41 -3.73
CA PRO A 880 2.89 54.56 -4.19
C PRO A 880 2.91 54.90 -5.69
N GLU A 881 2.34 54.01 -6.50
CA GLU A 881 1.94 54.35 -7.85
C GLU A 881 0.92 55.48 -7.75
N THR A 882 1.21 56.57 -8.44
CA THR A 882 0.33 57.73 -8.59
C THR A 882 -1.05 57.29 -9.02
N GLU A 883 -2.05 57.59 -8.19
CA GLU A 883 -3.48 57.42 -8.49
C GLU A 883 -3.83 58.10 -9.82
N LEU A 884 -4.16 57.28 -10.82
CA LEU A 884 -5.02 57.70 -11.92
C LEU A 884 -6.46 57.64 -11.39
N VAL A 885 -7.01 58.82 -11.12
CA VAL A 885 -8.43 59.04 -10.82
C VAL A 885 -9.27 58.54 -12.01
N PRO A 886 -10.20 57.58 -11.82
CA PRO A 886 -11.22 57.28 -12.82
C PRO A 886 -12.42 58.21 -12.62
N ASP A 887 -12.81 58.85 -13.71
CA ASP A 887 -13.98 59.71 -13.87
C ASP A 887 -15.28 58.94 -13.54
N GLU A 888 -16.07 59.45 -12.59
CA GLU A 888 -17.42 58.96 -12.30
C GLU A 888 -18.39 59.44 -13.39
N ALA A 889 -18.71 58.58 -14.36
CA ALA A 889 -20.01 58.63 -15.04
C ALA A 889 -20.34 57.33 -15.77
N ALA A 890 -21.50 56.80 -15.42
CA ALA A 890 -22.39 55.97 -16.23
C ALA A 890 -22.33 54.43 -16.06
N LEU A 891 -23.51 53.92 -15.70
CA LEU A 891 -24.07 52.58 -15.95
C LEU A 891 -23.74 51.49 -14.92
N TRP A 892 -24.67 51.27 -13.97
CA TRP A 892 -25.69 50.21 -14.07
C TRP A 892 -26.58 50.19 -12.80
N GLN A 893 -27.90 50.37 -12.98
CA GLN A 893 -28.92 50.29 -11.91
C GLN A 893 -29.43 48.84 -11.76
N PRO A 894 -29.78 48.39 -10.53
CA PRO A 894 -30.42 47.10 -10.31
C PRO A 894 -31.93 47.14 -10.64
N PRO A 895 -32.54 46.04 -11.11
CA PRO A 895 -33.97 46.01 -11.36
C PRO A 895 -34.78 45.73 -10.08
N SER A 896 -35.81 46.56 -9.86
CA SER A 896 -36.88 46.38 -8.87
C SER A 896 -38.03 45.52 -9.40
N GLU A 897 -38.74 44.88 -8.47
CA GLU A 897 -39.90 44.02 -8.69
C GLU A 897 -41.13 44.68 -9.35
N ALA A 898 -41.92 43.80 -9.99
CA ALA A 898 -43.38 43.81 -10.18
C ALA A 898 -44.06 44.77 -11.20
N CYS A 899 -44.62 44.20 -12.28
CA CYS A 899 -46.08 44.04 -12.44
C CYS A 899 -46.50 43.43 -13.80
N ALA A 900 -47.44 42.48 -13.72
CA ALA A 900 -48.64 42.27 -14.54
C ALA A 900 -48.56 42.18 -16.09
N GLY A 901 -49.10 41.07 -16.61
CA GLY A 901 -50.07 41.15 -17.72
C GLY A 901 -49.86 40.23 -18.92
N ARG A 902 -50.70 39.19 -18.96
CA ARG A 902 -51.10 38.29 -20.08
C ARG A 902 -50.26 37.05 -20.37
#